data_AF-A0AAN6RKM0-F1
#
_entry.id   AF-A0AAN6RKM0-F1
#
_cell.length_a   1.000
_cell.length_b   1.000
_cell.length_c   1.000
_cell.angle_alpha   90.00
_cell.angle_beta   90.00
_cell.angle_gamma   90.00
#
_symmetry.space_group_name_H-M   'P 1'
#
loop_
_entity.id
_entity.type
_entity.pdbx_description
1 polymer ?
#
loop_
_entity_poly.entity_id
_entity_poly.type
_entity_poly.pdbx_seq_one_letter_code
_entity_poly.pdbx_strand_id
1 'polypeptide(L)'
;MSSTPQTLVEGSSTGATTPAINNGHGQHHHHHLHHTGKRLRHILRPDGKKVHVAGSPEESNHLRKTLSTTEKDGDIDIVIHGSPEHIDALRHTHQHHSEQHQRLKEEYPEIAAEFERVIRELDDLSRELHMVSSHAVQLDANFSKYGYSAHLRTIDSPNNSSAVSMNSEMFDKETWDAERKLGTTMRFYQKPIVRQYFHKGLLWRAREAQEVASYELFIDLFYVGIIAITGDTAAEHATGKALLHFCITFIMGWKFWSDISLLISWFDCDDILRRCSVLFILTCLLGFTTNMASAFDHTYTPLVAFYLAARLFVALSLVWYAYTIPMVRAPMLSTALTITLPAALWIASIHVEEPGKQALIWPALALDTFGSSLLIFVHRPQIWDSHFPRFAAWTKSKFEFFPGANIEHRIERTGAFVTLVFGSCVLGLLYQSAVGFGINAFFGKAVMGLIQAFIFNWIYFEIDSFNLHTHAIRRSVYSALIWFSIHLPFIMSFVLSASALAVLVRAHDSPDSPVDSLYETFIPRSEEHITTGLRWFYCGGMGVSLLCMAILAHTHVHKTIPNQRLFKNKRLLIRILASIAIICLPVAHLDSLDLVGTVTGLLVFVLVVELVGASCTGENVLWDTRCKRSRARYEARCAVRREELEKAEREGQIVDVEEIAAREKEEKGVVGTV
;
A
#
# COMPACT_ATOMS: atom_id res chain seq x y z
N MET A 1 42.31 22.53 31.38
CA MET A 1 42.66 21.82 32.63
C MET A 1 41.94 20.48 32.57
N SER A 2 42.48 19.47 31.90
CA SER A 2 43.48 18.49 32.39
C SER A 2 43.03 17.74 33.65
N SER A 3 42.60 16.49 33.49
CA SER A 3 43.20 15.33 34.18
C SER A 3 42.43 14.03 33.86
N THR A 4 43.00 13.24 32.96
CA THR A 4 42.99 11.76 33.03
C THR A 4 43.96 11.31 34.13
N PRO A 5 43.89 10.06 34.65
CA PRO A 5 44.55 8.89 34.02
C PRO A 5 43.69 7.59 34.09
N GLN A 6 43.64 6.72 33.08
CA GLN A 6 44.63 5.75 32.59
C GLN A 6 45.05 4.63 33.57
N THR A 7 44.81 3.38 33.16
CA THR A 7 45.76 2.23 33.07
C THR A 7 45.00 1.09 32.36
N LEU A 8 45.31 0.68 31.12
CA LEU A 8 46.49 -0.08 30.61
C LEU A 8 46.53 -1.51 31.21
N VAL A 9 46.83 -2.63 30.54
CA VAL A 9 47.42 -3.02 29.23
C VAL A 9 47.46 -4.58 29.28
N GLU A 10 47.29 -5.37 28.22
CA GLU A 10 48.31 -6.01 27.34
C GLU A 10 47.62 -7.30 26.81
N GLY A 11 47.75 -7.82 25.60
CA GLY A 11 48.70 -7.56 24.53
C GLY A 11 49.40 -8.86 24.09
N SER A 12 49.05 -9.36 22.89
CA SER A 12 49.89 -10.20 22.00
C SER A 12 50.07 -11.69 22.38
N SER A 13 50.39 -12.64 21.49
CA SER A 13 50.90 -12.59 20.11
C SER A 13 50.87 -13.99 19.46
N THR A 14 50.76 -13.99 18.11
CA THR A 14 51.36 -14.94 17.12
C THR A 14 50.89 -16.39 17.09
N GLY A 15 50.63 -17.05 15.96
CA GLY A 15 50.83 -16.75 14.54
C GLY A 15 51.11 -18.06 13.78
N ALA A 16 50.96 -18.02 12.45
CA ALA A 16 51.56 -18.90 11.43
C ALA A 16 50.64 -19.88 10.65
N THR A 17 50.31 -19.44 9.44
CA THR A 17 50.54 -20.09 8.12
C THR A 17 49.90 -21.43 7.73
N THR A 18 49.21 -21.33 6.58
CA THR A 18 48.74 -22.31 5.58
C THR A 18 49.75 -23.40 5.18
N PRO A 19 49.27 -24.52 4.58
CA PRO A 19 49.36 -24.61 3.11
C PRO A 19 48.12 -25.23 2.42
N ALA A 20 47.90 -24.80 1.18
CA ALA A 20 47.02 -25.45 0.20
C ALA A 20 47.75 -26.63 -0.48
N ILE A 21 47.02 -27.64 -0.98
CA ILE A 21 47.19 -28.25 -2.33
C ILE A 21 45.98 -29.15 -2.68
N ASN A 22 45.70 -29.11 -3.99
CA ASN A 22 44.62 -29.59 -4.85
C ASN A 22 44.31 -31.11 -4.97
N ASN A 23 43.05 -31.33 -5.43
CA ASN A 23 42.52 -32.26 -6.45
C ASN A 23 42.05 -33.69 -6.10
N GLY A 24 40.77 -33.96 -6.44
CA GLY A 24 40.30 -35.29 -6.89
C GLY A 24 38.81 -35.63 -6.63
N HIS A 25 37.94 -35.29 -7.58
CA HIS A 25 36.63 -35.88 -7.96
C HIS A 25 35.79 -36.80 -7.03
N GLY A 26 34.47 -36.53 -7.03
CA GLY A 26 33.38 -37.51 -6.81
C GLY A 26 32.49 -37.16 -5.60
N GLN A 27 31.37 -36.46 -5.76
CA GLN A 27 30.03 -36.96 -6.13
C GLN A 27 29.07 -37.01 -4.91
N HIS A 28 27.91 -36.36 -5.09
CA HIS A 28 26.65 -36.47 -4.33
C HIS A 28 26.51 -35.76 -2.98
N HIS A 29 26.19 -34.46 -3.04
CA HIS A 29 25.36 -33.80 -2.03
C HIS A 29 23.88 -34.10 -2.31
N HIS A 30 23.22 -34.79 -1.38
CA HIS A 30 21.76 -34.96 -1.39
C HIS A 30 21.06 -33.78 -0.69
N HIS A 31 19.96 -33.40 -1.34
CA HIS A 31 19.04 -32.30 -1.09
C HIS A 31 18.56 -32.15 0.36
N HIS A 32 18.64 -30.92 0.88
CA HIS A 32 17.84 -30.47 2.02
C HIS A 32 16.50 -29.91 1.50
N LEU A 33 15.43 -30.66 1.67
CA LEU A 33 14.05 -30.15 1.54
C LEU A 33 13.68 -29.34 2.79
N HIS A 34 13.31 -28.08 2.57
CA HIS A 34 12.68 -27.21 3.54
C HIS A 34 11.23 -27.67 3.80
N HIS A 35 11.05 -28.57 4.77
CA HIS A 35 9.80 -28.62 5.51
C HIS A 35 9.82 -27.50 6.56
N THR A 36 8.72 -26.75 6.70
CA THR A 36 8.46 -25.91 7.86
C THR A 36 8.61 -26.77 9.12
N GLY A 37 9.75 -26.60 9.79
CA GLY A 37 10.30 -27.59 10.71
C GLY A 37 9.41 -27.85 11.93
N LYS A 38 8.64 -28.94 11.89
CA LYS A 38 8.32 -29.68 13.12
C LYS A 38 9.66 -30.18 13.67
N ARG A 39 10.21 -29.42 14.63
CA ARG A 39 11.48 -29.76 15.29
C ARG A 39 11.35 -31.15 15.91
N LEU A 40 12.28 -32.05 15.59
CA LEU A 40 12.34 -33.39 16.19
C LEU A 40 12.62 -33.25 17.68
N ARG A 41 11.56 -33.34 18.50
CA ARG A 41 11.64 -33.28 19.97
C ARG A 41 12.08 -34.60 20.59
N HIS A 42 12.02 -35.69 19.82
CA HIS A 42 12.40 -37.03 20.24
C HIS A 42 13.26 -37.66 19.14
N ILE A 43 14.43 -38.16 19.53
CA ILE A 43 15.34 -38.92 18.67
C ILE A 43 15.47 -40.31 19.29
N LEU A 44 15.26 -41.36 18.50
CA LEU A 44 15.43 -42.74 18.99
C LEU A 44 16.83 -43.21 18.63
N ARG A 45 17.64 -43.56 19.64
CA ARG A 45 18.97 -44.12 19.41
C ARG A 45 18.88 -45.59 18.97
N PRO A 46 19.89 -46.10 18.25
CA PRO A 46 19.96 -47.50 17.84
C PRO A 46 19.91 -48.51 19.01
N ASP A 47 20.31 -48.07 20.20
CA ASP A 47 20.26 -48.86 21.44
C ASP A 47 18.84 -48.97 22.05
N GLY A 48 17.82 -48.39 21.40
CA GLY A 48 16.43 -48.34 21.86
C GLY A 48 16.09 -47.19 22.81
N LYS A 49 17.10 -46.41 23.24
CA LYS A 49 16.92 -45.27 24.15
C LYS A 49 16.34 -44.04 23.45
N LYS A 50 15.41 -43.34 24.10
CA LYS A 50 14.80 -42.10 23.60
C LYS A 50 15.55 -40.88 24.11
N VAL A 51 16.09 -40.09 23.19
CA VAL A 51 16.73 -38.81 23.48
C VAL A 51 15.70 -37.70 23.33
N HIS A 52 15.48 -36.93 24.40
CA HIS A 52 14.55 -35.81 24.43
C HIS A 52 15.30 -34.49 24.15
N VAL A 53 14.85 -33.74 23.16
CA VAL A 53 15.49 -32.48 22.75
C VAL A 53 14.74 -31.29 23.35
N ALA A 54 15.39 -30.57 24.26
CA ALA A 54 14.86 -29.35 24.87
C ALA A 54 15.31 -28.09 24.11
N GLY A 55 14.44 -27.09 23.97
CA GLY A 55 14.71 -25.83 23.28
C GLY A 55 15.48 -24.81 24.13
N SER A 56 15.46 -24.94 25.47
CA SER A 56 16.23 -24.09 26.38
C SER A 56 16.71 -24.85 27.63
N PRO A 57 17.69 -24.31 28.38
CA PRO A 57 18.15 -24.90 29.64
C PRO A 57 17.09 -24.93 30.74
N GLU A 58 16.13 -24.00 30.72
CA GLU A 58 15.00 -24.00 31.66
C GLU A 58 13.99 -25.10 31.30
N GLU A 59 13.74 -25.30 30.01
CA GLU A 59 12.87 -26.36 29.49
C GLU A 59 13.46 -27.75 29.75
N SER A 60 14.79 -27.93 29.66
CA SER A 60 15.44 -29.21 29.98
C SER A 60 15.30 -29.60 31.44
N ASN A 61 15.34 -28.63 32.37
CA ASN A 61 15.12 -28.85 33.79
C ASN A 61 13.65 -29.22 34.09
N HIS A 62 12.71 -28.58 33.40
CA HIS A 62 11.28 -28.91 33.52
C HIS A 62 10.98 -30.31 32.95
N LEU A 63 11.53 -30.65 31.79
CA LEU A 63 11.45 -31.98 31.19
C LEU A 63 12.06 -33.05 32.10
N ARG A 64 13.23 -32.79 32.70
CA ARG A 64 13.88 -33.70 33.64
C ARG A 64 13.00 -33.99 34.86
N LYS A 65 12.37 -32.96 35.43
CA LYS A 65 11.45 -33.09 36.57
C LYS A 65 10.15 -33.83 36.22
N THR A 66 9.69 -33.73 34.98
CA THR A 66 8.46 -34.36 34.50
C THR A 66 8.73 -35.84 34.17
N LEU A 67 9.82 -36.13 33.48
CA LEU A 67 10.19 -37.48 33.05
C LEU A 67 10.67 -38.36 34.23
N SER A 68 11.30 -37.80 35.27
CA SER A 68 11.67 -38.55 36.47
C SER A 68 10.48 -39.08 37.29
N THR A 69 9.27 -38.54 37.06
CA THR A 69 8.04 -39.05 37.69
C THR A 69 7.34 -40.15 36.90
N THR A 70 7.68 -40.29 35.61
CA THR A 70 6.94 -41.14 34.65
C THR A 70 7.77 -42.33 34.16
N GLU A 71 9.10 -42.19 34.07
CA GLU A 71 10.01 -43.21 33.52
C GLU A 71 11.11 -43.59 34.54
N LYS A 72 11.68 -44.80 34.40
CA LYS A 72 12.74 -45.31 35.29
C LYS A 72 14.07 -44.60 35.01
N ASP A 73 14.82 -44.28 36.07
CA ASP A 73 16.05 -43.44 36.14
C ASP A 73 17.22 -43.78 35.18
N GLY A 74 17.12 -44.84 34.35
CA GLY A 74 18.19 -45.29 33.45
C GLY A 74 17.96 -45.05 31.95
N ASP A 75 16.78 -44.56 31.56
CA ASP A 75 16.34 -44.47 30.15
C ASP A 75 16.18 -43.03 29.62
N ILE A 76 16.44 -42.03 30.46
CA ILE A 76 16.17 -40.62 30.16
C ILE A 76 17.48 -39.92 29.76
N ASP A 77 17.65 -39.68 28.46
CA ASP A 77 18.75 -38.87 27.91
C ASP A 77 18.17 -37.55 27.38
N ILE A 78 18.48 -36.43 28.04
CA ILE A 78 17.92 -35.11 27.69
C ILE A 78 19.05 -34.23 27.18
N VAL A 79 18.91 -33.77 25.94
CA VAL A 79 19.94 -33.02 25.24
C VAL A 79 19.39 -31.65 24.82
N ILE A 80 20.23 -30.62 24.90
CA ILE A 80 19.84 -29.25 24.53
C ILE A 80 20.00 -29.08 23.02
N HIS A 81 19.00 -28.49 22.37
CA HIS A 81 19.01 -28.21 20.95
C HIS A 81 20.25 -27.41 20.52
N GLY A 82 21.07 -27.99 19.64
CA GLY A 82 22.26 -27.36 19.07
C GLY A 82 23.54 -27.55 19.88
N SER A 83 23.48 -28.28 21.00
CA SER A 83 24.66 -28.76 21.71
C SER A 83 25.46 -29.74 20.85
N PRO A 84 26.78 -29.90 21.10
CA PRO A 84 27.59 -30.93 20.43
C PRO A 84 27.00 -32.33 20.60
N GLU A 85 26.44 -32.62 21.78
CA GLU A 85 25.73 -33.87 22.08
C GLU A 85 24.49 -34.08 21.20
N HIS A 86 23.73 -33.01 20.89
CA HIS A 86 22.58 -33.08 19.99
C HIS A 86 23.00 -33.41 18.57
N ILE A 87 24.09 -32.78 18.12
CA ILE A 87 24.63 -32.98 16.78
C ILE A 87 25.14 -34.42 16.64
N ASP A 88 25.83 -34.93 17.64
CA ASP A 88 26.35 -36.30 17.63
C ASP A 88 25.23 -37.34 17.72
N ALA A 89 24.18 -37.09 18.53
CA ALA A 89 22.99 -37.94 18.57
C ALA A 89 22.26 -37.97 17.21
N LEU A 90 22.15 -36.82 16.52
CA LEU A 90 21.58 -36.74 15.19
C LEU A 90 22.43 -37.47 14.15
N ARG A 91 23.75 -37.28 14.16
CA ARG A 91 24.68 -37.97 13.25
C ARG A 91 24.59 -39.49 13.41
N HIS A 92 24.62 -39.97 14.65
CA HIS A 92 24.56 -41.40 14.93
C HIS A 92 23.24 -42.02 14.50
N THR A 93 22.12 -41.33 14.75
CA THR A 93 20.79 -41.80 14.36
C THR A 93 20.61 -41.77 12.84
N HIS A 94 21.10 -40.71 12.17
CA HIS A 94 21.11 -40.61 10.72
C HIS A 94 21.95 -41.72 10.09
N GLN A 95 23.15 -41.98 10.62
CA GLN A 95 24.02 -43.04 10.13
C GLN A 95 23.34 -44.41 10.27
N HIS A 96 22.74 -44.70 11.42
CA HIS A 96 22.01 -45.95 11.63
C HIS A 96 20.84 -46.15 10.66
N HIS A 97 20.00 -45.14 10.47
CA HIS A 97 18.89 -45.23 9.52
C HIS A 97 19.37 -45.29 8.07
N SER A 98 20.46 -44.61 7.73
CA SER A 98 21.08 -44.69 6.39
C SER A 98 21.60 -46.11 6.12
N GLU A 99 22.29 -46.71 7.09
CA GLU A 99 22.76 -48.10 7.01
C GLU A 99 21.59 -49.10 6.95
N GLN A 100 20.53 -48.89 7.72
CA GLN A 100 19.33 -49.72 7.68
C GLN A 100 18.59 -49.61 6.35
N HIS A 101 18.47 -48.40 5.81
CA HIS A 101 17.90 -48.13 4.49
C HIS A 101 18.74 -48.82 3.39
N GLN A 102 20.06 -48.74 3.48
CA GLN A 102 20.96 -49.40 2.53
C GLN A 102 20.87 -50.93 2.62
N ARG A 103 20.77 -51.49 3.83
CA ARG A 103 20.52 -52.94 4.02
C ARG A 103 19.18 -53.37 3.43
N LEU A 104 18.10 -52.62 3.67
CA LEU A 104 16.78 -52.90 3.09
C LEU A 104 16.79 -52.81 1.56
N LYS A 105 17.59 -51.89 1.01
CA LYS A 105 17.81 -51.74 -0.44
C LYS A 105 18.59 -52.91 -1.04
N GLU A 106 19.54 -53.48 -0.29
CA GLU A 106 20.28 -54.69 -0.68
C GLU A 106 19.43 -55.96 -0.55
N GLU A 107 18.57 -56.04 0.47
CA GLU A 107 17.71 -57.20 0.74
C GLU A 107 16.50 -57.27 -0.22
N TYR A 108 15.92 -56.13 -0.60
CA TYR A 108 14.76 -56.04 -1.49
C TYR A 108 14.95 -54.97 -2.59
N PRO A 109 15.83 -55.21 -3.57
CA PRO A 109 16.23 -54.19 -4.55
C PRO A 109 15.09 -53.71 -5.45
N GLU A 110 14.18 -54.60 -5.87
CA GLU A 110 13.06 -54.23 -6.76
C GLU A 110 12.01 -53.38 -6.02
N ILE A 111 11.68 -53.74 -4.78
CA ILE A 111 10.69 -53.03 -3.96
C ILE A 111 11.24 -51.66 -3.53
N ALA A 112 12.52 -51.60 -3.15
CA ALA A 112 13.16 -50.33 -2.79
C ALA A 112 13.22 -49.35 -3.96
N ALA A 113 13.51 -49.84 -5.18
CA ALA A 113 13.52 -49.01 -6.39
C ALA A 113 12.11 -48.48 -6.73
N GLU A 114 11.08 -49.31 -6.57
CA GLU A 114 9.69 -48.88 -6.77
C GLU A 114 9.25 -47.86 -5.72
N PHE A 115 9.59 -48.07 -4.46
CA PHE A 115 9.28 -47.13 -3.37
C PHE A 115 9.97 -45.78 -3.55
N GLU A 116 11.26 -45.78 -3.92
CA GLU A 116 12.02 -44.56 -4.24
C GLU A 116 11.45 -43.83 -5.48
N ARG A 117 10.87 -44.57 -6.45
CA ARG A 117 10.17 -43.97 -7.59
C ARG A 117 8.87 -43.31 -7.14
N VAL A 118 8.04 -44.01 -6.37
CA VAL A 118 6.75 -43.49 -5.89
C VAL A 118 6.94 -42.25 -5.02
N ILE A 119 7.92 -42.24 -4.11
CA ILE A 119 8.23 -41.05 -3.29
C ILE A 119 8.62 -39.87 -4.17
N ARG A 120 9.48 -40.08 -5.18
CA ARG A 120 9.88 -39.03 -6.11
C ARG A 120 8.69 -38.45 -6.88
N GLU A 121 7.82 -39.31 -7.39
CA GLU A 121 6.60 -38.89 -8.09
C GLU A 121 5.66 -38.09 -7.17
N LEU A 122 5.52 -38.50 -5.91
CA LEU A 122 4.67 -37.82 -4.92
C LEU A 122 5.25 -36.45 -4.53
N ASP A 123 6.57 -36.34 -4.39
CA ASP A 123 7.26 -35.07 -4.15
C ASP A 123 7.21 -34.12 -5.35
N ASP A 124 7.27 -34.64 -6.58
CA ASP A 124 7.07 -33.86 -7.80
C ASP A 124 5.63 -33.31 -7.85
N LEU A 125 4.64 -34.16 -7.58
CA LEU A 125 3.22 -33.79 -7.61
C LEU A 125 2.86 -32.80 -6.50
N SER A 126 3.42 -32.97 -5.29
CA SER A 126 3.27 -32.04 -4.18
C SER A 126 3.87 -30.66 -4.50
N ARG A 127 5.03 -30.62 -5.15
CA ARG A 127 5.65 -29.36 -5.60
C ARG A 127 4.80 -28.64 -6.64
N GLU A 128 4.27 -29.36 -7.62
CA GLU A 128 3.38 -28.79 -8.64
C GLU A 128 2.09 -28.24 -8.02
N LEU A 129 1.48 -29.00 -7.09
CA LEU A 129 0.30 -28.58 -6.36
C LEU A 129 0.55 -27.30 -5.54
N HIS A 130 1.70 -27.22 -4.86
CA HIS A 130 2.08 -26.05 -4.08
C HIS A 130 2.31 -24.81 -4.96
N MET A 131 2.94 -24.97 -6.13
CA MET A 131 3.11 -23.91 -7.13
C MET A 131 1.78 -23.37 -7.64
N VAL A 132 0.85 -24.26 -8.02
CA VAL A 132 -0.46 -23.86 -8.54
C VAL A 132 -1.31 -23.18 -7.46
N SER A 133 -1.25 -23.67 -6.22
CA SER A 133 -1.99 -23.11 -5.08
C SER A 133 -1.46 -21.74 -4.64
N SER A 134 -0.15 -21.57 -4.50
CA SER A 134 0.42 -20.31 -4.01
C SER A 134 0.26 -19.17 -5.02
N HIS A 135 0.47 -19.45 -6.32
CA HIS A 135 0.33 -18.47 -7.39
C HIS A 135 -1.12 -18.02 -7.59
N ALA A 136 -2.10 -18.94 -7.49
CA ALA A 136 -3.51 -18.58 -7.64
C ALA A 136 -4.02 -17.75 -6.46
N VAL A 137 -3.64 -18.07 -5.24
CA VAL A 137 -4.23 -17.49 -4.02
C VAL A 137 -3.69 -16.09 -3.69
N GLN A 138 -2.38 -15.84 -3.87
CA GLN A 138 -1.79 -14.52 -3.53
C GLN A 138 -2.10 -13.43 -4.56
N LEU A 139 -2.21 -13.78 -5.85
CA LEU A 139 -2.59 -12.82 -6.89
C LEU A 139 -4.10 -12.52 -6.80
N ASP A 140 -4.96 -13.55 -6.69
CA ASP A 140 -6.42 -13.36 -6.76
C ASP A 140 -7.00 -12.59 -5.56
N ALA A 141 -6.39 -12.72 -4.37
CA ALA A 141 -6.82 -11.98 -3.17
C ALA A 141 -6.63 -10.45 -3.30
N ASN A 142 -5.55 -9.98 -3.92
CA ASN A 142 -5.29 -8.54 -4.13
C ASN A 142 -6.05 -7.99 -5.35
N PHE A 143 -6.25 -8.81 -6.39
CA PHE A 143 -6.92 -8.40 -7.63
C PHE A 143 -8.45 -8.34 -7.50
N SER A 144 -9.08 -9.31 -6.83
CA SER A 144 -10.53 -9.34 -6.65
C SER A 144 -11.07 -8.13 -5.87
N LYS A 145 -10.29 -7.60 -4.91
CA LYS A 145 -10.63 -6.42 -4.09
C LYS A 145 -11.00 -5.18 -4.92
N TYR A 146 -10.38 -5.01 -6.09
CA TYR A 146 -10.60 -3.85 -6.97
C TYR A 146 -11.33 -4.22 -8.27
N GLY A 147 -11.93 -5.42 -8.34
CA GLY A 147 -12.69 -5.89 -9.51
C GLY A 147 -11.80 -6.37 -10.67
N TYR A 148 -10.57 -6.80 -10.40
CA TYR A 148 -9.71 -7.44 -11.39
C TYR A 148 -9.94 -8.96 -11.38
N SER A 149 -10.24 -9.55 -12.54
CA SER A 149 -10.15 -11.01 -12.74
C SER A 149 -8.79 -11.33 -13.35
N ALA A 150 -8.02 -12.19 -12.70
CA ALA A 150 -6.71 -12.64 -13.15
C ALA A 150 -6.84 -13.62 -14.33
N HIS A 151 -7.24 -13.13 -15.50
CA HIS A 151 -7.09 -13.84 -16.77
C HIS A 151 -6.18 -13.03 -17.70
N LEU A 152 -4.98 -12.71 -17.21
CA LEU A 152 -3.91 -12.08 -17.99
C LEU A 152 -2.97 -13.17 -18.48
N ARG A 153 -3.02 -13.44 -19.78
CA ARG A 153 -2.04 -14.29 -20.47
C ARG A 153 -0.69 -13.56 -20.48
N THR A 154 0.22 -13.96 -19.59
CA THR A 154 1.65 -13.67 -19.73
C THR A 154 2.26 -14.74 -20.66
N ILE A 155 2.77 -14.32 -21.82
CA ILE A 155 3.65 -15.09 -22.71
C ILE A 155 5.02 -15.17 -21.99
N ASP A 156 5.69 -16.31 -21.77
CA ASP A 156 5.87 -17.53 -22.55
C ASP A 156 5.76 -18.83 -21.72
N SER A 157 5.00 -19.81 -22.22
CA SER A 157 5.41 -21.22 -22.13
C SER A 157 6.12 -21.54 -23.44
N PRO A 158 7.41 -21.89 -23.45
CA PRO A 158 8.03 -22.33 -24.69
C PRO A 158 7.37 -23.63 -25.14
N ASN A 159 7.03 -23.69 -26.42
CA ASN A 159 6.53 -24.87 -27.13
C ASN A 159 7.21 -26.16 -26.68
N ASN A 160 6.44 -27.11 -26.13
CA ASN A 160 6.86 -28.50 -26.07
C ASN A 160 6.42 -29.23 -27.35
N SER A 161 7.17 -28.98 -28.43
CA SER A 161 7.45 -30.02 -29.41
C SER A 161 8.43 -31.00 -28.80
N SER A 162 7.94 -32.20 -28.52
CA SER A 162 8.67 -33.48 -28.48
C SER A 162 10.21 -33.40 -28.63
N ALA A 163 10.93 -33.41 -27.50
CA ALA A 163 12.25 -34.02 -27.42
C ALA A 163 12.61 -34.25 -25.95
N VAL A 164 12.80 -35.51 -25.61
CA VAL A 164 13.37 -35.98 -24.36
C VAL A 164 14.76 -35.37 -24.16
N SER A 165 14.96 -34.68 -23.04
CA SER A 165 16.26 -34.60 -22.39
C SER A 165 16.06 -34.63 -20.89
N MET A 166 16.41 -35.79 -20.33
CA MET A 166 16.64 -36.00 -18.90
C MET A 166 17.79 -35.09 -18.44
N ASN A 167 17.74 -34.68 -17.17
CA ASN A 167 18.74 -33.91 -16.42
C ASN A 167 18.79 -32.39 -16.67
N SER A 168 17.92 -31.66 -15.98
CA SER A 168 18.37 -30.52 -15.19
C SER A 168 17.42 -30.32 -14.02
N GLU A 169 17.96 -30.31 -12.81
CA GLU A 169 17.28 -29.75 -11.64
C GLU A 169 16.70 -28.38 -12.04
N MET A 170 15.38 -28.27 -12.15
CA MET A 170 14.71 -26.99 -12.29
C MET A 170 14.67 -26.33 -10.92
N PHE A 171 15.87 -26.03 -10.42
CA PHE A 171 16.09 -24.94 -9.50
C PHE A 171 15.51 -23.73 -10.20
N ASP A 172 14.41 -23.21 -9.67
CA ASP A 172 13.66 -22.14 -10.28
C ASP A 172 14.52 -20.88 -10.17
N LYS A 173 15.41 -20.74 -11.16
CA LYS A 173 16.54 -19.81 -11.16
C LYS A 173 16.07 -18.38 -10.96
N GLU A 174 14.83 -18.10 -11.36
CA GLU A 174 14.17 -16.82 -11.23
C GLU A 174 13.63 -16.54 -9.83
N THR A 175 13.09 -17.53 -9.11
CA THR A 175 12.70 -17.38 -7.70
C THR A 175 13.94 -17.34 -6.80
N TRP A 176 14.96 -18.14 -7.10
CA TRP A 176 16.27 -18.01 -6.46
C TRP A 176 16.96 -16.67 -6.76
N ASP A 177 16.88 -16.14 -7.99
CA ASP A 177 17.44 -14.82 -8.32
C ASP A 177 16.65 -13.67 -7.68
N ALA A 178 15.33 -13.81 -7.52
CA ALA A 178 14.47 -12.89 -6.78
C ALA A 178 14.77 -12.93 -5.26
N GLU A 179 14.96 -14.10 -4.67
CA GLU A 179 15.39 -14.25 -3.28
C GLU A 179 16.84 -13.81 -3.07
N ARG A 180 17.73 -14.01 -4.06
CA ARG A 180 19.11 -13.46 -4.04
C ARG A 180 19.12 -11.94 -4.03
N LYS A 181 18.18 -11.28 -4.71
CA LYS A 181 18.07 -9.80 -4.68
C LYS A 181 17.86 -9.27 -3.26
N LEU A 182 17.18 -10.01 -2.38
CA LEU A 182 17.03 -9.66 -0.96
C LEU A 182 18.38 -9.64 -0.19
N GLY A 183 19.43 -10.23 -0.75
CA GLY A 183 20.80 -10.23 -0.22
C GLY A 183 21.84 -9.54 -1.12
N THR A 184 21.45 -8.65 -2.02
CA THR A 184 22.40 -7.92 -2.88
C THR A 184 22.86 -6.59 -2.29
N THR A 185 24.14 -6.24 -2.50
CA THR A 185 24.68 -4.94 -2.13
C THR A 185 24.07 -3.84 -3.00
N MET A 186 23.58 -2.77 -2.38
CA MET A 186 23.06 -1.59 -3.07
C MET A 186 24.12 -1.00 -4.01
N ARG A 187 23.79 -0.89 -5.30
CA ARG A 187 24.70 -0.32 -6.30
C ARG A 187 24.62 1.20 -6.28
N PHE A 188 25.74 1.86 -6.59
CA PHE A 188 25.76 3.33 -6.70
C PHE A 188 24.88 3.83 -7.85
N TYR A 189 24.95 3.14 -8.99
CA TYR A 189 24.14 3.40 -10.17
C TYR A 189 23.64 2.10 -10.77
N GLN A 190 22.35 2.07 -11.11
CA GLN A 190 21.72 1.01 -11.87
C GLN A 190 21.01 1.62 -13.08
N LYS A 191 21.16 0.97 -14.25
CA LYS A 191 20.48 1.45 -15.45
C LYS A 191 18.96 1.41 -15.20
N PRO A 192 18.25 2.52 -15.42
CA PRO A 192 16.80 2.58 -15.22
C PRO A 192 16.09 1.62 -16.17
N ILE A 193 15.09 0.91 -15.64
CA ILE A 193 14.24 0.01 -16.43
C ILE A 193 12.81 0.54 -16.39
N VAL A 194 12.14 0.56 -17.54
CA VAL A 194 10.72 0.96 -17.60
C VAL A 194 9.89 -0.16 -17.00
N ARG A 195 9.11 0.15 -15.95
CA ARG A 195 8.31 -0.84 -15.22
C ARG A 195 7.22 -1.46 -16.09
N GLN A 196 6.49 -0.61 -16.81
CA GLN A 196 5.39 -1.01 -17.68
C GLN A 196 5.35 -0.11 -18.91
N TYR A 197 4.98 -0.64 -20.07
CA TYR A 197 4.80 0.16 -21.27
C TYR A 197 3.73 -0.43 -22.19
N PHE A 198 3.06 0.42 -22.93
CA PHE A 198 2.15 0.05 -24.00
C PHE A 198 2.92 -0.07 -25.31
N HIS A 199 2.69 -1.15 -26.05
CA HIS A 199 3.18 -1.34 -27.41
C HIS A 199 2.07 -1.99 -28.25
N LYS A 200 1.68 -1.35 -29.35
CA LYS A 200 0.65 -1.83 -30.29
C LYS A 200 -0.68 -2.24 -29.62
N GLY A 201 -1.08 -1.52 -28.57
CA GLY A 201 -2.32 -1.77 -27.82
C GLY A 201 -2.20 -2.88 -26.76
N LEU A 202 -1.05 -3.53 -26.62
CA LEU A 202 -0.76 -4.49 -25.56
C LEU A 202 0.02 -3.81 -24.43
N LEU A 203 -0.30 -4.14 -23.17
CA LEU A 203 0.42 -3.69 -21.99
C LEU A 203 1.50 -4.73 -21.63
N TRP A 204 2.75 -4.29 -21.65
CA TRP A 204 3.90 -5.08 -21.22
C TRP A 204 4.30 -4.64 -19.81
N ARG A 205 4.49 -5.61 -18.90
CA ARG A 205 4.70 -5.38 -17.46
C ARG A 205 5.78 -6.31 -16.94
N ALA A 206 6.69 -5.78 -16.12
CA ALA A 206 7.67 -6.59 -15.39
C ALA A 206 6.97 -7.46 -14.32
N ARG A 207 7.46 -8.70 -14.12
CA ARG A 207 6.85 -9.73 -13.25
C ARG A 207 6.99 -9.45 -11.75
N GLU A 208 7.90 -8.56 -11.36
CA GLU A 208 8.25 -8.35 -9.95
C GLU A 208 7.10 -7.71 -9.15
N ALA A 209 6.84 -8.25 -7.96
CA ALA A 209 5.84 -7.74 -7.04
C ALA A 209 6.18 -6.29 -6.67
N GLN A 210 5.25 -5.38 -6.93
CA GLN A 210 5.46 -3.97 -6.69
C GLN A 210 5.07 -3.63 -5.25
N GLU A 211 6.00 -3.85 -4.32
CA GLU A 211 5.83 -3.39 -2.94
C GLU A 211 5.97 -1.87 -2.85
N VAL A 212 5.17 -1.24 -1.98
CA VAL A 212 5.30 0.19 -1.69
C VAL A 212 6.62 0.40 -0.94
N ALA A 213 7.58 1.03 -1.59
CA ALA A 213 8.88 1.25 -0.97
C ALA A 213 8.76 2.24 0.21
N SER A 214 9.50 2.00 1.29
CA SER A 214 9.43 2.80 2.53
C SER A 214 9.69 4.30 2.32
N TYR A 215 10.54 4.65 1.35
CA TYR A 215 10.80 6.05 1.01
C TYR A 215 9.60 6.74 0.36
N GLU A 216 8.69 6.01 -0.30
CA GLU A 216 7.48 6.60 -0.89
C GLU A 216 6.53 7.09 0.20
N LEU A 217 6.30 6.24 1.22
CA LEU A 217 5.48 6.59 2.38
C LEU A 217 6.11 7.72 3.20
N PHE A 218 7.44 7.77 3.28
CA PHE A 218 8.15 8.89 3.92
C PHE A 218 7.90 10.23 3.21
N ILE A 219 7.92 10.25 1.87
CA ILE A 219 7.63 11.46 1.08
C ILE A 219 6.18 11.90 1.28
N ASP A 220 5.24 10.94 1.30
CA ASP A 220 3.82 11.23 1.53
C ASP A 220 3.61 11.89 2.91
N LEU A 221 4.26 11.37 3.96
CA LEU A 221 4.19 11.94 5.30
C LEU A 221 4.76 13.37 5.35
N PHE A 222 5.90 13.61 4.70
CA PHE A 222 6.49 14.94 4.64
C PHE A 222 5.56 15.93 3.92
N TYR A 223 4.96 15.51 2.80
CA TYR A 223 4.03 16.34 2.03
C TYR A 223 2.73 16.64 2.80
N VAL A 224 2.23 15.70 3.60
CA VAL A 224 1.06 15.91 4.48
C VAL A 224 1.31 17.00 5.51
N GLY A 225 2.54 17.13 6.04
CA GLY A 225 2.91 18.23 6.92
C GLY A 225 2.87 19.59 6.22
N ILE A 226 3.30 19.65 4.96
CA ILE A 226 3.33 20.89 4.18
C ILE A 226 1.92 21.41 3.93
N ILE A 227 1.02 20.57 3.45
CA ILE A 227 -0.36 20.98 3.15
C ILE A 227 -1.11 21.43 4.40
N ALA A 228 -0.82 20.83 5.57
CA ALA A 228 -1.40 21.24 6.84
C ALA A 228 -0.97 22.67 7.21
N ILE A 229 0.33 22.97 7.10
CA ILE A 229 0.87 24.33 7.34
C ILE A 229 0.26 25.35 6.37
N THR A 230 0.10 24.99 5.09
CA THR A 230 -0.54 25.88 4.10
C THR A 230 -1.99 26.18 4.48
N GLY A 231 -2.73 25.16 4.92
CA GLY A 231 -4.12 25.29 5.37
C GLY A 231 -4.23 26.17 6.61
N ASP A 232 -3.36 25.97 7.60
CA ASP A 232 -3.37 26.73 8.85
C ASP A 232 -3.08 28.21 8.61
N THR A 233 -2.08 28.51 7.77
CA THR A 233 -1.75 29.89 7.36
C THR A 233 -2.95 30.56 6.65
N ALA A 234 -3.70 29.80 5.84
CA ALA A 234 -4.90 30.33 5.18
C ALA A 234 -6.03 30.59 6.19
N ALA A 235 -6.21 29.69 7.17
CA ALA A 235 -7.25 29.80 8.19
C ALA A 235 -7.01 30.96 9.17
N GLU A 236 -5.75 31.28 9.52
CA GLU A 236 -5.39 32.41 10.39
C GLU A 236 -5.82 33.77 9.79
N HIS A 237 -5.85 33.89 8.47
CA HIS A 237 -6.26 35.12 7.77
C HIS A 237 -7.34 34.84 6.73
N ALA A 238 -8.49 34.33 7.17
CA ALA A 238 -9.59 33.87 6.32
C ALA A 238 -10.20 34.99 5.43
N THR A 239 -9.52 35.30 4.33
CA THR A 239 -9.86 36.34 3.35
C THR A 239 -9.75 35.78 1.94
N GLY A 240 -10.39 36.43 0.96
CA GLY A 240 -10.28 36.02 -0.45
C GLY A 240 -8.84 36.03 -0.98
N LYS A 241 -7.99 36.94 -0.49
CA LYS A 241 -6.57 37.00 -0.83
C LYS A 241 -5.80 35.79 -0.26
N ALA A 242 -6.07 35.41 0.99
CA ALA A 242 -5.47 34.21 1.57
C ALA A 242 -5.92 32.94 0.84
N LEU A 243 -7.18 32.86 0.42
CA LEU A 243 -7.67 31.75 -0.41
C LEU A 243 -6.93 31.66 -1.75
N LEU A 244 -6.69 32.80 -2.40
CA LEU A 244 -5.92 32.86 -3.65
C LEU A 244 -4.48 32.35 -3.44
N HIS A 245 -3.79 32.84 -2.41
CA HIS A 245 -2.43 32.40 -2.08
C HIS A 245 -2.37 30.92 -1.72
N PHE A 246 -3.35 30.43 -0.97
CA PHE A 246 -3.53 29.02 -0.63
C PHE A 246 -3.68 28.18 -1.89
N CYS A 247 -4.58 28.54 -2.82
CA CYS A 247 -4.75 27.80 -4.07
C CYS A 247 -3.45 27.71 -4.88
N ILE A 248 -2.71 28.81 -5.03
CA ILE A 248 -1.45 28.82 -5.80
C ILE A 248 -0.43 27.89 -5.15
N THR A 249 -0.15 28.09 -3.86
CA THR A 249 0.88 27.32 -3.13
C THR A 249 0.51 25.85 -2.98
N PHE A 250 -0.77 25.54 -2.76
CA PHE A 250 -1.27 24.17 -2.68
C PHE A 250 -1.10 23.44 -4.02
N ILE A 251 -1.47 24.06 -5.15
CA ILE A 251 -1.34 23.42 -6.46
C ILE A 251 0.13 23.23 -6.85
N MET A 252 1.01 24.17 -6.51
CA MET A 252 2.47 23.97 -6.65
C MET A 252 2.97 22.78 -5.83
N GLY A 253 2.54 22.68 -4.57
CA GLY A 253 2.85 21.54 -3.69
C GLY A 253 2.32 20.23 -4.27
N TRP A 254 1.07 20.22 -4.75
CA TRP A 254 0.47 19.04 -5.39
C TRP A 254 1.30 18.60 -6.58
N LYS A 255 1.87 19.56 -7.31
CA LYS A 255 2.71 19.25 -8.44
C LYS A 255 4.02 18.56 -8.06
N PHE A 256 4.68 18.99 -6.99
CA PHE A 256 5.82 18.28 -6.42
C PHE A 256 5.48 16.82 -6.15
N TRP A 257 4.40 16.59 -5.40
CA TRP A 257 3.97 15.25 -5.07
C TRP A 257 3.67 14.42 -6.33
N SER A 258 2.91 14.97 -7.27
CA SER A 258 2.52 14.30 -8.52
C SER A 258 3.70 13.96 -9.43
N ASP A 259 4.73 14.80 -9.51
CA ASP A 259 5.87 14.59 -10.40
C ASP A 259 6.80 13.48 -9.84
N ILE A 260 7.12 13.53 -8.54
CA ILE A 260 7.88 12.47 -7.84
C ILE A 260 7.12 11.14 -7.96
N SER A 261 5.82 11.21 -7.69
CA SER A 261 4.87 10.13 -7.81
C SER A 261 4.89 9.43 -9.17
N LEU A 262 5.00 10.20 -10.25
CA LEU A 262 5.02 9.71 -11.61
C LEU A 262 6.38 9.11 -11.96
N LEU A 263 7.47 9.80 -11.59
CA LEU A 263 8.84 9.36 -11.83
C LEU A 263 9.09 7.97 -11.24
N ILE A 264 8.68 7.78 -9.98
CA ILE A 264 8.81 6.52 -9.25
C ILE A 264 7.96 5.41 -9.89
N SER A 265 6.78 5.77 -10.39
CA SER A 265 5.86 4.81 -11.02
C SER A 265 6.35 4.32 -12.38
N TRP A 266 7.10 5.12 -13.13
CA TRP A 266 7.55 4.76 -14.48
C TRP A 266 8.83 3.94 -14.50
N PHE A 267 9.77 4.26 -13.60
CA PHE A 267 11.10 3.68 -13.63
C PHE A 267 11.41 2.86 -12.40
N ASP A 268 12.00 1.70 -12.63
CA ASP A 268 12.61 0.88 -11.60
C ASP A 268 14.12 1.09 -11.58
N CYS A 269 14.60 1.58 -10.45
CA CYS A 269 16.01 1.71 -10.10
C CYS A 269 16.06 1.67 -8.57
N ASP A 270 16.80 0.75 -7.98
CA ASP A 270 17.10 0.77 -6.54
C ASP A 270 18.59 1.04 -6.35
N ASP A 271 18.98 2.29 -6.62
CA ASP A 271 20.36 2.74 -6.53
C ASP A 271 20.51 3.98 -5.63
N ILE A 272 21.75 4.23 -5.20
CA ILE A 272 22.09 5.37 -4.35
C ILE A 272 21.78 6.68 -5.08
N LEU A 273 22.06 6.75 -6.39
CA LEU A 273 21.81 7.94 -7.19
C LEU A 273 20.34 8.37 -7.17
N ARG A 274 19.39 7.44 -7.30
CA ARG A 274 17.96 7.74 -7.17
C ARG A 274 17.61 8.25 -5.78
N ARG A 275 18.15 7.64 -4.72
CA ARG A 275 17.91 8.09 -3.33
C ARG A 275 18.44 9.51 -3.10
N CYS A 276 19.64 9.82 -3.59
CA CYS A 276 20.20 11.17 -3.57
C CYS A 276 19.35 12.16 -4.40
N SER A 277 18.81 11.71 -5.54
CA SER A 277 17.94 12.53 -6.39
C SER A 277 16.61 12.85 -5.70
N VAL A 278 16.01 11.87 -5.03
CA VAL A 278 14.82 12.05 -4.19
C VAL A 278 15.14 13.00 -3.02
N LEU A 279 16.28 12.83 -2.35
CA LEU A 279 16.71 13.71 -1.27
C LEU A 279 16.91 15.16 -1.74
N PHE A 280 17.47 15.37 -2.94
CA PHE A 280 17.58 16.70 -3.54
C PHE A 280 16.20 17.33 -3.75
N ILE A 281 15.25 16.59 -4.33
CA ILE A 281 13.87 17.08 -4.53
C ILE A 281 13.21 17.39 -3.18
N LEU A 282 13.39 16.54 -2.17
CA LEU A 282 12.89 16.77 -0.81
C LEU A 282 13.51 18.03 -0.17
N THR A 283 14.79 18.30 -0.43
CA THR A 283 15.47 19.51 0.03
C THR A 283 14.88 20.76 -0.65
N CYS A 284 14.61 20.70 -1.96
CA CYS A 284 13.90 21.77 -2.65
C CYS A 284 12.48 21.96 -2.13
N LEU A 285 11.76 20.87 -1.82
CA LEU A 285 10.43 20.91 -1.24
C LEU A 285 10.44 21.54 0.17
N LEU A 286 11.46 21.25 0.99
CA LEU A 286 11.66 21.91 2.27
C LEU A 286 11.91 23.42 2.08
N GLY A 287 12.82 23.79 1.17
CA GLY A 287 13.10 25.19 0.85
C GLY A 287 11.88 25.94 0.29
N PHE A 288 11.04 25.27 -0.50
CA PHE A 288 9.75 25.80 -0.94
C PHE A 288 8.83 26.08 0.27
N THR A 289 8.72 25.11 1.18
CA THR A 289 7.84 25.19 2.36
C THR A 289 8.24 26.31 3.32
N THR A 290 9.54 26.47 3.59
CA THR A 290 10.03 27.52 4.51
C THR A 290 9.78 28.94 4.01
N ASN A 291 9.61 29.11 2.69
CA ASN A 291 9.33 30.39 2.05
C ASN A 291 7.83 30.59 1.72
N MET A 292 6.97 29.67 2.14
CA MET A 292 5.55 29.67 1.77
C MET A 292 4.72 30.70 2.55
N ALA A 293 4.98 30.85 3.86
CA ALA A 293 4.18 31.71 4.73
C ALA A 293 4.22 33.19 4.33
N SER A 294 5.39 33.71 3.96
CA SER A 294 5.60 35.11 3.53
C SER A 294 5.84 35.22 2.03
N ALA A 295 5.33 34.25 1.25
CA ALA A 295 5.63 34.12 -0.17
C ALA A 295 5.25 35.38 -0.95
N PHE A 296 4.07 35.94 -0.68
CA PHE A 296 3.55 37.06 -1.45
C PHE A 296 3.93 38.45 -0.92
N ASP A 297 4.73 38.49 0.16
CA ASP A 297 5.25 39.73 0.74
C ASP A 297 6.72 39.94 0.34
N HIS A 298 7.60 39.00 0.67
CA HIS A 298 9.05 39.17 0.50
C HIS A 298 9.77 37.92 -0.03
N THR A 299 9.17 36.74 0.05
CA THR A 299 9.86 35.45 -0.22
C THR A 299 9.38 34.75 -1.50
N TYR A 300 8.72 35.48 -2.41
CA TYR A 300 8.20 34.93 -3.66
C TYR A 300 9.31 34.34 -4.54
N THR A 301 10.39 35.10 -4.73
CA THR A 301 11.53 34.70 -5.56
C THR A 301 12.18 33.39 -5.09
N PRO A 302 12.59 33.25 -3.80
CA PRO A 302 13.13 31.97 -3.34
C PRO A 302 12.12 30.83 -3.41
N LEU A 303 10.82 31.07 -3.13
CA LEU A 303 9.78 30.05 -3.28
C LEU A 303 9.70 29.50 -4.71
N VAL A 304 9.63 30.38 -5.71
CA VAL A 304 9.56 29.98 -7.12
C VAL A 304 10.89 29.37 -7.58
N ALA A 305 12.03 29.85 -7.07
CA ALA A 305 13.34 29.29 -7.40
C ALA A 305 13.49 27.83 -6.94
N PHE A 306 13.07 27.50 -5.71
CA PHE A 306 13.08 26.11 -5.23
C PHE A 306 12.10 25.21 -5.98
N TYR A 307 10.91 25.73 -6.32
CA TYR A 307 9.95 25.03 -7.18
C TYR A 307 10.57 24.72 -8.56
N LEU A 308 11.16 25.72 -9.20
CA LEU A 308 11.81 25.57 -10.51
C LEU A 308 13.02 24.64 -10.46
N ALA A 309 13.84 24.70 -9.42
CA ALA A 309 15.01 23.85 -9.27
C ALA A 309 14.63 22.37 -9.29
N ALA A 310 13.62 21.97 -8.51
CA ALA A 310 13.13 20.60 -8.51
C ALA A 310 12.50 20.20 -9.85
N ARG A 311 11.70 21.08 -10.45
CA ARG A 311 11.01 20.84 -11.73
C ARG A 311 11.99 20.66 -12.88
N LEU A 312 12.98 21.55 -12.99
CA LEU A 312 14.02 21.48 -14.01
C LEU A 312 14.94 20.26 -13.79
N PHE A 313 15.18 19.88 -12.53
CA PHE A 313 15.88 18.64 -12.22
C PHE A 313 15.12 17.39 -12.67
N VAL A 314 13.80 17.33 -12.48
CA VAL A 314 12.95 16.26 -13.02
C VAL A 314 12.97 16.28 -14.55
N ALA A 315 12.87 17.45 -15.19
CA ALA A 315 12.96 17.55 -16.65
C ALA A 315 14.32 17.05 -17.18
N LEU A 316 15.43 17.42 -16.52
CA LEU A 316 16.77 16.94 -16.85
C LEU A 316 16.88 15.42 -16.68
N SER A 317 16.30 14.88 -15.60
CA SER A 317 16.24 13.43 -15.35
C SER A 317 15.46 12.70 -16.43
N LEU A 318 14.34 13.26 -16.90
CA LEU A 318 13.56 12.71 -18.02
C LEU A 318 14.33 12.74 -19.34
N VAL A 319 15.09 13.82 -19.61
CA VAL A 319 15.98 13.89 -20.78
C VAL A 319 17.10 12.84 -20.68
N TRP A 320 17.67 12.64 -19.49
CA TRP A 320 18.64 11.57 -19.23
C TRP A 320 18.05 10.18 -19.46
N TYR A 321 16.81 9.94 -19.02
CA TYR A 321 16.09 8.70 -19.29
C TYR A 321 15.76 8.51 -20.77
N ALA A 322 15.43 9.59 -21.49
CA ALA A 322 15.29 9.54 -22.95
C ALA A 322 16.60 9.13 -23.65
N TYR A 323 17.73 9.63 -23.18
CA TYR A 323 19.03 9.27 -23.74
C TYR A 323 19.35 7.78 -23.51
N THR A 324 19.21 7.32 -22.27
CA THR A 324 19.58 5.95 -21.83
C THR A 324 18.62 4.86 -22.32
N ILE A 325 17.34 5.17 -22.51
CA ILE A 325 16.30 4.23 -22.94
C ILE A 325 15.69 4.72 -24.27
N PRO A 326 16.28 4.33 -25.42
CA PRO A 326 15.84 4.81 -26.73
C PRO A 326 14.38 4.52 -27.05
N MET A 327 13.83 3.44 -26.48
CA MET A 327 12.46 2.98 -26.69
C MET A 327 11.40 4.03 -26.29
N VAL A 328 11.61 4.77 -25.20
CA VAL A 328 10.63 5.74 -24.66
C VAL A 328 11.03 7.20 -24.89
N ARG A 329 11.93 7.47 -25.84
CA ARG A 329 12.48 8.81 -26.12
C ARG A 329 11.43 9.89 -26.34
N ALA A 330 10.47 9.65 -27.23
CA ALA A 330 9.49 10.68 -27.58
C ALA A 330 8.55 11.02 -26.41
N PRO A 331 7.97 10.03 -25.68
CA PRO A 331 7.21 10.31 -24.45
C PRO A 331 8.02 11.09 -23.40
N MET A 332 9.30 10.73 -23.19
CA MET A 332 10.14 11.40 -22.20
C MET A 332 10.44 12.85 -22.56
N LEU A 333 10.84 13.11 -23.81
CA LEU A 333 11.12 14.46 -24.30
C LEU A 333 9.85 15.33 -24.32
N SER A 334 8.71 14.75 -24.68
CA SER A 334 7.42 15.43 -24.66
C SER A 334 7.00 15.84 -23.24
N THR A 335 7.21 14.95 -22.27
CA THR A 335 6.96 15.23 -20.85
C THR A 335 7.92 16.31 -20.33
N ALA A 336 9.21 16.23 -20.68
CA ALA A 336 10.19 17.25 -20.33
C ALA A 336 9.84 18.63 -20.92
N LEU A 337 9.40 18.69 -22.18
CA LEU A 337 8.95 19.93 -22.81
C LEU A 337 7.75 20.54 -22.10
N THR A 338 6.81 19.70 -21.66
CA THR A 338 5.64 20.13 -20.90
C THR A 338 6.01 20.68 -19.53
N ILE A 339 7.18 20.33 -18.98
CA ILE A 339 7.72 20.90 -17.75
C ILE A 339 8.42 22.24 -18.00
N THR A 340 9.18 22.37 -19.09
CA THR A 340 9.95 23.57 -19.40
C THR A 340 9.08 24.74 -19.85
N LEU A 341 7.93 24.47 -20.48
CA LEU A 341 7.00 25.53 -20.93
C LEU A 341 6.44 26.35 -19.74
N PRO A 342 5.84 25.75 -18.70
CA PRO A 342 5.45 26.47 -17.48
C PRO A 342 6.64 27.08 -16.74
N ALA A 343 7.83 26.44 -16.78
CA ALA A 343 9.01 26.96 -16.11
C ALA A 343 9.40 28.37 -16.63
N ALA A 344 9.27 28.62 -17.93
CA ALA A 344 9.50 29.94 -18.52
C ALA A 344 8.51 30.98 -17.99
N LEU A 345 7.23 30.62 -17.83
CA LEU A 345 6.20 31.50 -17.28
C LEU A 345 6.43 31.81 -15.79
N TRP A 346 6.88 30.82 -15.02
CA TRP A 346 7.28 31.01 -13.62
C TRP A 346 8.49 31.93 -13.49
N ILE A 347 9.50 31.81 -14.36
CA ILE A 347 10.64 32.74 -14.39
C ILE A 347 10.17 34.16 -14.75
N ALA A 348 9.27 34.30 -15.73
CA ALA A 348 8.68 35.59 -16.07
C ALA A 348 7.90 36.19 -14.89
N SER A 349 7.19 35.37 -14.11
CA SER A 349 6.40 35.81 -12.95
C SER A 349 7.24 36.46 -11.83
N ILE A 350 8.54 36.13 -11.74
CA ILE A 350 9.45 36.75 -10.76
C ILE A 350 9.72 38.22 -11.10
N HIS A 351 9.73 38.56 -12.38
CA HIS A 351 10.10 39.89 -12.87
C HIS A 351 8.91 40.84 -13.01
N VAL A 352 7.69 40.36 -12.73
CA VAL A 352 6.44 41.13 -12.89
C VAL A 352 5.82 41.40 -11.52
N GLU A 353 5.43 42.66 -11.29
CA GLU A 353 4.75 43.09 -10.07
C GLU A 353 3.26 42.72 -10.08
N GLU A 354 2.63 42.69 -8.90
CA GLU A 354 1.17 42.54 -8.77
C GLU A 354 0.46 43.80 -9.31
N PRO A 355 -0.67 43.69 -10.06
CA PRO A 355 -1.50 42.50 -10.32
C PRO A 355 -1.12 41.69 -11.57
N GLY A 356 -0.18 42.18 -12.40
CA GLY A 356 0.22 41.54 -13.65
C GLY A 356 0.80 40.13 -13.46
N LYS A 357 1.39 39.88 -12.28
CA LYS A 357 1.91 38.57 -11.87
C LYS A 357 0.87 37.45 -11.96
N GLN A 358 -0.38 37.71 -11.59
CA GLN A 358 -1.46 36.71 -11.62
C GLN A 358 -1.75 36.23 -13.05
N ALA A 359 -1.60 37.10 -14.05
CA ALA A 359 -1.80 36.75 -15.46
C ALA A 359 -0.75 35.74 -15.99
N LEU A 360 0.40 35.61 -15.32
CA LEU A 360 1.43 34.63 -15.64
C LEU A 360 1.31 33.36 -14.79
N ILE A 361 0.96 33.48 -13.51
CA ILE A 361 0.82 32.35 -12.58
C ILE A 361 -0.29 31.41 -13.05
N TRP A 362 -1.48 31.91 -13.38
CA TRP A 362 -2.63 31.06 -13.71
C TRP A 362 -2.42 30.21 -14.97
N PRO A 363 -1.92 30.75 -16.10
CA PRO A 363 -1.55 29.93 -17.24
C PRO A 363 -0.44 28.92 -16.92
N ALA A 364 0.57 29.31 -16.14
CA ALA A 364 1.63 28.38 -15.72
C ALA A 364 1.06 27.20 -14.93
N LEU A 365 0.17 27.49 -13.98
CA LEU A 365 -0.49 26.50 -13.13
C LEU A 365 -1.43 25.58 -13.91
N ALA A 366 -2.17 26.14 -14.88
CA ALA A 366 -3.04 25.38 -15.76
C ALA A 366 -2.24 24.42 -16.65
N LEU A 367 -1.14 24.89 -17.23
CA LEU A 367 -0.24 24.04 -18.01
C LEU A 367 0.45 22.98 -17.14
N ASP A 368 0.83 23.32 -15.92
CA ASP A 368 1.38 22.36 -14.96
C ASP A 368 0.35 21.25 -14.64
N THR A 369 -0.88 21.64 -14.28
CA THR A 369 -1.92 20.72 -13.82
C THR A 369 -2.47 19.85 -14.96
N PHE A 370 -2.75 20.46 -16.12
CA PHE A 370 -3.42 19.79 -17.24
C PHE A 370 -2.46 19.38 -18.37
N GLY A 371 -1.19 19.78 -18.34
CA GLY A 371 -0.23 19.48 -19.41
C GLY A 371 -0.06 17.99 -19.66
N SER A 372 0.03 17.17 -18.60
CA SER A 372 0.09 15.70 -18.74
C SER A 372 -1.19 15.12 -19.36
N SER A 373 -2.36 15.69 -19.05
CA SER A 373 -3.63 15.30 -19.65
C SER A 373 -3.71 15.69 -21.13
N LEU A 374 -3.23 16.89 -21.47
CA LEU A 374 -3.14 17.36 -22.85
C LEU A 374 -2.24 16.46 -23.69
N LEU A 375 -1.10 16.02 -23.14
CA LEU A 375 -0.23 15.05 -23.81
C LEU A 375 -0.93 13.73 -24.13
N ILE A 376 -1.79 13.22 -23.26
CA ILE A 376 -2.55 11.98 -23.53
C ILE A 376 -3.44 12.16 -24.77
N PHE A 377 -4.06 13.34 -24.94
CA PHE A 377 -4.86 13.65 -26.13
C PHE A 377 -4.01 13.83 -27.40
N VAL A 378 -2.81 14.41 -27.26
CA VAL A 378 -1.86 14.56 -28.37
C VAL A 378 -1.31 13.19 -28.82
N HIS A 379 -1.01 12.30 -27.87
CA HIS A 379 -0.44 10.98 -28.16
C HIS A 379 -1.45 9.99 -28.75
N ARG A 380 -2.76 10.30 -28.79
CA ARG A 380 -3.77 9.41 -29.37
C ARG A 380 -4.08 9.78 -30.83
N PRO A 381 -3.61 9.00 -31.81
CA PRO A 381 -3.80 9.32 -33.23
C PRO A 381 -5.27 9.34 -33.65
N GLN A 382 -6.12 8.52 -33.00
CA GLN A 382 -7.54 8.35 -33.30
C GLN A 382 -8.36 9.66 -33.26
N ILE A 383 -7.91 10.64 -32.47
CA ILE A 383 -8.57 11.95 -32.36
C ILE A 383 -8.19 12.87 -33.52
N TRP A 384 -6.98 12.68 -34.06
CA TRP A 384 -6.37 13.55 -35.07
C TRP A 384 -6.40 12.96 -36.48
N ASP A 385 -6.75 11.67 -36.63
CA ASP A 385 -6.81 10.94 -37.90
C ASP A 385 -7.72 11.63 -38.94
N SER A 386 -8.83 12.24 -38.51
CA SER A 386 -9.78 12.93 -39.39
C SER A 386 -9.33 14.33 -39.83
N HIS A 387 -8.55 15.04 -39.00
CA HIS A 387 -8.21 16.44 -39.23
C HIS A 387 -6.78 16.64 -39.74
N PHE A 388 -5.81 15.82 -39.33
CA PHE A 388 -4.39 15.98 -39.66
C PHE A 388 -3.67 14.62 -39.88
N PRO A 389 -3.85 13.98 -41.05
CA PRO A 389 -3.35 12.62 -41.29
C PRO A 389 -1.81 12.50 -41.22
N ARG A 390 -1.08 13.56 -41.60
CA ARG A 390 0.40 13.59 -41.49
C ARG A 390 0.86 13.64 -40.02
N PHE A 391 0.14 14.39 -39.19
CA PHE A 391 0.45 14.50 -37.75
C PHE A 391 0.11 13.21 -37.02
N ALA A 392 -1.01 12.57 -37.37
CA ALA A 392 -1.39 11.27 -36.82
C ALA A 392 -0.38 10.17 -37.17
N ALA A 393 0.10 10.13 -38.42
CA ALA A 393 1.14 9.20 -38.86
C ALA A 393 2.48 9.42 -38.12
N TRP A 394 2.91 10.67 -37.96
CA TRP A 394 4.10 11.03 -37.18
C TRP A 394 3.97 10.59 -35.72
N THR A 395 2.82 10.88 -35.10
CA THR A 395 2.54 10.53 -33.70
C THR A 395 2.55 9.02 -33.52
N LYS A 396 1.92 8.27 -34.41
CA LYS A 396 1.91 6.80 -34.38
C LYS A 396 3.31 6.19 -34.47
N SER A 397 4.20 6.78 -35.28
CA SER A 397 5.59 6.32 -35.42
C SER A 397 6.45 6.68 -34.22
N LYS A 398 6.30 7.87 -33.64
CA LYS A 398 7.13 8.35 -32.53
C LYS A 398 6.67 7.86 -31.16
N PHE A 399 5.38 7.63 -30.98
CA PHE A 399 4.76 7.18 -29.72
C PHE A 399 4.31 5.71 -29.79
N GLU A 400 5.05 4.86 -30.51
CA GLU A 400 4.77 3.42 -30.56
C GLU A 400 4.92 2.75 -29.18
N PHE A 401 5.82 3.29 -28.35
CA PHE A 401 6.04 2.86 -26.97
C PHE A 401 5.68 3.99 -26.02
N PHE A 402 4.75 3.73 -25.10
CA PHE A 402 4.35 4.69 -24.06
C PHE A 402 4.50 4.07 -22.67
N PRO A 403 5.17 4.74 -21.72
CA PRO A 403 5.30 4.21 -20.36
C PRO A 403 3.92 4.10 -19.68
N GLY A 404 3.57 2.91 -19.24
CA GLY A 404 2.39 2.64 -18.43
C GLY A 404 2.68 2.92 -16.97
N ALA A 405 1.75 3.56 -16.26
CA ALA A 405 1.75 3.56 -14.81
C ALA A 405 1.00 2.33 -14.32
N ASN A 406 1.54 1.63 -13.32
CA ASN A 406 0.80 0.56 -12.66
C ASN A 406 -0.46 1.16 -12.00
N ILE A 407 -1.63 0.76 -12.48
CA ILE A 407 -2.91 1.29 -12.03
C ILE A 407 -3.15 0.89 -10.56
N GLU A 408 -2.82 -0.34 -10.18
CA GLU A 408 -3.03 -0.88 -8.84
C GLU A 408 -2.23 -0.08 -7.80
N HIS A 409 -0.92 0.00 -8.00
CA HIS A 409 -0.03 0.76 -7.13
C HIS A 409 -0.38 2.25 -7.10
N ARG A 410 -0.87 2.81 -8.21
CA ARG A 410 -1.32 4.21 -8.26
C ARG A 410 -2.58 4.45 -7.43
N ILE A 411 -3.55 3.53 -7.48
CA ILE A 411 -4.75 3.58 -6.63
C ILE A 411 -4.34 3.44 -5.17
N GLU A 412 -3.49 2.48 -4.86
CA GLU A 412 -3.00 2.23 -3.50
C GLU A 412 -2.27 3.44 -2.92
N ARG A 413 -1.34 4.06 -3.65
CA ARG A 413 -0.64 5.25 -3.16
C ARG A 413 -1.56 6.45 -3.02
N THR A 414 -2.48 6.68 -3.96
CA THR A 414 -3.46 7.77 -3.81
C THR A 414 -4.36 7.53 -2.59
N GLY A 415 -4.77 6.28 -2.33
CA GLY A 415 -5.53 5.92 -1.13
C GLY A 415 -4.71 6.10 0.16
N ALA A 416 -3.45 5.66 0.19
CA ALA A 416 -2.57 5.90 1.33
C ALA A 416 -2.40 7.40 1.61
N PHE A 417 -2.19 8.19 0.55
CA PHE A 417 -2.09 9.65 0.66
C PHE A 417 -3.37 10.27 1.23
N VAL A 418 -4.55 9.94 0.69
CA VAL A 418 -5.85 10.44 1.20
C VAL A 418 -6.06 10.05 2.67
N THR A 419 -5.64 8.85 3.07
CA THR A 419 -5.69 8.41 4.48
C THR A 419 -4.84 9.30 5.38
N LEU A 420 -3.63 9.64 4.95
CA LEU A 420 -2.76 10.53 5.72
C LEU A 420 -3.34 11.95 5.83
N VAL A 421 -4.01 12.45 4.79
CA VAL A 421 -4.72 13.75 4.84
C VAL A 421 -5.87 13.72 5.85
N PHE A 422 -6.66 12.64 5.87
CA PHE A 422 -7.69 12.48 6.91
C PHE A 422 -7.06 12.42 8.31
N GLY A 423 -5.90 11.77 8.45
CA GLY A 423 -5.13 11.72 9.69
C GLY A 423 -4.60 13.08 10.14
N SER A 424 -4.12 13.93 9.23
CA SER A 424 -3.59 15.25 9.60
C SER A 424 -4.67 16.19 10.12
N CYS A 425 -5.91 16.06 9.64
CA CYS A 425 -7.06 16.79 10.21
C CYS A 425 -7.23 16.49 11.70
N VAL A 426 -7.05 15.22 12.12
CA VAL A 426 -7.17 14.82 13.54
C VAL A 426 -6.14 15.52 14.41
N LEU A 427 -4.93 15.79 13.90
CA LEU A 427 -3.90 16.54 14.64
C LEU A 427 -4.36 17.97 14.97
N GLY A 428 -5.12 18.61 14.08
CA GLY A 428 -5.68 19.95 14.31
C GLY A 428 -6.80 19.99 15.36
N LEU A 429 -7.40 18.84 15.71
CA LEU A 429 -8.43 18.72 16.75
C LEU A 429 -7.85 18.58 18.16
N LEU A 430 -6.55 18.27 18.26
CA LEU A 430 -5.89 18.07 19.55
C LEU A 430 -5.67 19.42 20.23
N TYR A 431 -6.33 19.63 21.36
CA TYR A 431 -6.09 20.75 22.27
C TYR A 431 -5.76 20.21 23.67
N GLN A 432 -5.06 21.01 24.48
CA GLN A 432 -4.74 20.66 25.86
C GLN A 432 -5.67 21.41 26.81
N SER A 433 -6.30 20.67 27.73
CA SER A 433 -7.12 21.25 28.80
C SER A 433 -6.30 21.45 30.08
N ALA A 434 -6.51 22.56 30.76
CA ALA A 434 -5.91 22.89 32.05
C ALA A 434 -6.72 22.34 33.25
N VAL A 435 -7.92 21.82 33.03
CA VAL A 435 -8.86 21.40 34.08
C VAL A 435 -8.89 19.87 34.22
N GLY A 436 -9.01 19.36 35.45
CA GLY A 436 -9.01 17.93 35.73
C GLY A 436 -10.17 17.12 35.10
N PHE A 437 -11.30 17.76 34.78
CA PHE A 437 -12.43 17.15 34.06
C PHE A 437 -12.94 18.12 32.97
N GLY A 438 -12.43 17.98 31.75
CA GLY A 438 -12.59 18.94 30.65
C GLY A 438 -13.71 18.62 29.65
N ILE A 439 -14.88 18.14 30.09
CA ILE A 439 -16.05 17.96 29.21
C ILE A 439 -16.72 19.32 29.00
N ASN A 440 -16.17 20.11 28.09
CA ASN A 440 -16.65 21.46 27.73
C ASN A 440 -17.05 21.53 26.25
N ALA A 441 -17.56 22.68 25.80
CA ALA A 441 -17.88 22.88 24.38
C ALA A 441 -16.67 22.65 23.44
N PHE A 442 -15.45 22.95 23.90
CA PHE A 442 -14.21 22.63 23.17
C PHE A 442 -14.07 21.13 22.87
N PHE A 443 -14.37 20.27 23.85
CA PHE A 443 -14.33 18.82 23.69
C PHE A 443 -15.41 18.35 22.72
N GLY A 444 -16.63 18.89 22.85
CA GLY A 444 -17.74 18.60 21.94
C GLY A 444 -17.39 18.91 20.48
N LYS A 445 -16.82 20.09 20.21
CA LYS A 445 -16.35 20.49 18.86
C LYS A 445 -15.26 19.53 18.34
N ALA A 446 -14.31 19.14 19.17
CA ALA A 446 -13.24 18.21 18.80
C ALA A 446 -13.78 16.80 18.46
N VAL A 447 -14.71 16.27 19.27
CA VAL A 447 -15.36 14.97 19.02
C VAL A 447 -16.17 15.01 17.72
N MET A 448 -16.93 16.09 17.49
CA MET A 448 -17.65 16.28 16.24
C MET A 448 -16.71 16.33 15.04
N GLY A 449 -15.58 17.03 15.15
CA GLY A 449 -14.54 17.04 14.11
C GLY A 449 -13.97 15.65 13.82
N LEU A 450 -13.73 14.84 14.86
CA LEU A 450 -13.26 13.46 14.71
C LEU A 450 -14.30 12.59 13.99
N ILE A 451 -15.58 12.74 14.34
CA ILE A 451 -16.68 12.07 13.65
C ILE A 451 -16.69 12.47 12.17
N GLN A 452 -16.52 13.74 11.84
CA GLN A 452 -16.46 14.20 10.44
C GLN A 452 -15.31 13.54 9.68
N ALA A 453 -14.09 13.55 10.22
CA ALA A 453 -12.94 12.89 9.59
C ALA A 453 -13.17 11.39 9.37
N PHE A 454 -13.77 10.71 10.36
CA PHE A 454 -14.12 9.30 10.26
C PHE A 454 -15.20 9.03 9.19
N ILE A 455 -16.23 9.87 9.09
CA ILE A 455 -17.27 9.74 8.06
C ILE A 455 -16.66 9.85 6.65
N PHE A 456 -15.77 10.83 6.42
CA PHE A 456 -15.10 10.99 5.12
C PHE A 456 -14.25 9.77 4.77
N ASN A 457 -13.49 9.25 5.74
CA ASN A 457 -12.72 8.02 5.57
C ASN A 457 -13.63 6.83 5.22
N TRP A 458 -14.73 6.66 5.95
CA TRP A 458 -15.69 5.58 5.75
C TRP A 458 -16.33 5.65 4.36
N ILE A 459 -16.81 6.83 3.94
CA ILE A 459 -17.43 6.99 2.62
C ILE A 459 -16.40 6.71 1.51
N TYR A 460 -15.17 7.22 1.63
CA TYR A 460 -14.15 7.11 0.60
C TYR A 460 -13.65 5.66 0.42
N PHE A 461 -13.28 4.97 1.51
CA PHE A 461 -12.64 3.65 1.42
C PHE A 461 -13.59 2.47 1.40
N GLU A 462 -14.64 2.51 2.22
CA GLU A 462 -15.54 1.36 2.33
C GLU A 462 -16.71 1.54 1.37
N ILE A 463 -17.47 2.65 1.46
CA ILE A 463 -18.73 2.77 0.69
C ILE A 463 -18.47 2.89 -0.82
N ASP A 464 -17.55 3.76 -1.22
CA ASP A 464 -17.28 4.04 -2.65
C ASP A 464 -16.36 2.98 -3.30
N SER A 465 -15.78 2.07 -2.51
CA SER A 465 -15.02 0.89 -2.98
C SER A 465 -15.83 -0.41 -2.88
N PHE A 466 -16.89 -0.45 -2.06
CA PHE A 466 -17.70 -1.64 -1.85
C PHE A 466 -18.37 -2.09 -3.15
N ASN A 467 -18.21 -3.37 -3.50
CA ASN A 467 -18.74 -3.95 -4.74
C ASN A 467 -18.30 -3.23 -6.02
N LEU A 468 -17.09 -2.67 -6.02
CA LEU A 468 -16.51 -2.07 -7.23
C LEU A 468 -16.36 -3.15 -8.32
N HIS A 469 -17.00 -2.94 -9.47
CA HIS A 469 -16.86 -3.80 -10.64
C HIS A 469 -15.73 -3.33 -11.54
N THR A 470 -15.62 -2.02 -11.75
CA THR A 470 -14.60 -1.43 -12.62
C THR A 470 -14.22 -0.06 -12.11
N HIS A 471 -12.95 0.08 -11.74
CA HIS A 471 -12.37 1.33 -11.31
C HIS A 471 -12.37 2.38 -12.43
N ALA A 472 -12.46 3.67 -12.08
CA ALA A 472 -12.53 4.78 -13.04
C ALA A 472 -11.39 4.78 -14.06
N ILE A 473 -10.17 4.47 -13.60
CA ILE A 473 -8.96 4.46 -14.44
C ILE A 473 -9.06 3.41 -15.57
N ARG A 474 -9.75 2.28 -15.33
CA ARG A 474 -9.90 1.19 -16.31
C ARG A 474 -11.10 1.39 -17.24
N ARG A 475 -12.13 2.11 -16.79
CA ARG A 475 -13.39 2.27 -17.52
C ARG A 475 -13.21 3.04 -18.83
N SER A 476 -12.63 4.23 -18.77
CA SER A 476 -12.41 5.08 -19.93
C SER A 476 -11.37 6.15 -19.63
N VAL A 477 -10.76 6.72 -20.68
CA VAL A 477 -9.78 7.81 -20.51
C VAL A 477 -10.42 9.02 -19.85
N TYR A 478 -11.64 9.40 -20.23
CA TYR A 478 -12.36 10.50 -19.60
C TYR A 478 -12.60 10.25 -18.11
N SER A 479 -13.01 9.04 -17.75
CA SER A 479 -13.20 8.65 -16.35
C SER A 479 -11.89 8.68 -15.56
N ALA A 480 -10.79 8.24 -16.17
CA ALA A 480 -9.44 8.31 -15.58
C ALA A 480 -8.98 9.75 -15.38
N LEU A 481 -9.16 10.62 -16.38
CA LEU A 481 -8.79 12.03 -16.30
C LEU A 481 -9.59 12.76 -15.22
N ILE A 482 -10.91 12.54 -15.16
CA ILE A 482 -11.74 13.12 -14.09
C ILE A 482 -11.26 12.63 -12.73
N TRP A 483 -11.00 11.32 -12.59
CA TRP A 483 -10.49 10.75 -11.34
C TRP A 483 -9.16 11.40 -10.92
N PHE A 484 -8.19 11.55 -11.83
CA PHE A 484 -6.92 12.22 -11.52
C PHE A 484 -7.10 13.69 -11.17
N SER A 485 -7.92 14.42 -11.93
CA SER A 485 -8.09 15.86 -11.76
C SER A 485 -8.92 16.23 -10.53
N ILE A 486 -9.90 15.41 -10.12
CA ILE A 486 -10.81 15.76 -9.02
C ILE A 486 -10.21 15.50 -7.62
N HIS A 487 -9.16 14.67 -7.51
CA HIS A 487 -8.47 14.46 -6.22
C HIS A 487 -7.80 15.75 -5.71
N LEU A 488 -7.27 16.59 -6.61
CA LEU A 488 -6.68 17.88 -6.25
C LEU A 488 -7.69 18.80 -5.54
N PRO A 489 -8.83 19.19 -6.14
CA PRO A 489 -9.81 20.05 -5.48
C PRO A 489 -10.46 19.36 -4.28
N PHE A 490 -10.62 18.04 -4.29
CA PHE A 490 -11.08 17.28 -3.12
C PHE A 490 -10.18 17.50 -1.90
N ILE A 491 -8.88 17.27 -2.06
CA ILE A 491 -7.92 17.34 -0.94
C ILE A 491 -7.70 18.80 -0.54
N MET A 492 -7.62 19.71 -1.50
CA MET A 492 -7.48 21.14 -1.26
C MET A 492 -8.64 21.70 -0.42
N SER A 493 -9.89 21.37 -0.79
CA SER A 493 -11.08 21.80 -0.05
C SER A 493 -11.16 21.16 1.33
N PHE A 494 -10.83 19.87 1.45
CA PHE A 494 -10.83 19.16 2.72
C PHE A 494 -9.79 19.72 3.70
N VAL A 495 -8.56 19.95 3.25
CA VAL A 495 -7.49 20.54 4.08
C VAL A 495 -7.87 21.94 4.54
N LEU A 496 -8.41 22.77 3.64
CA LEU A 496 -8.87 24.12 4.01
C LEU A 496 -9.95 24.06 5.09
N SER A 497 -10.92 23.15 4.98
CA SER A 497 -11.92 22.96 6.02
C SER A 497 -11.35 22.39 7.32
N ALA A 498 -10.38 21.49 7.25
CA ALA A 498 -9.74 20.90 8.42
C ALA A 498 -8.98 21.95 9.24
N SER A 499 -8.22 22.82 8.58
CA SER A 499 -7.53 23.94 9.23
C SER A 499 -8.51 24.97 9.79
N ALA A 500 -9.61 25.27 9.07
CA ALA A 500 -10.66 26.13 9.61
C ALA A 500 -11.34 25.51 10.84
N LEU A 501 -11.60 24.19 10.81
CA LEU A 501 -12.15 23.44 11.94
C LEU A 501 -11.21 23.46 13.16
N ALA A 502 -9.90 23.38 12.96
CA ALA A 502 -8.92 23.49 14.04
C ALA A 502 -8.97 24.85 14.77
N VAL A 503 -9.32 25.93 14.05
CA VAL A 503 -9.59 27.24 14.67
C VAL A 503 -10.94 27.25 15.38
N LEU A 504 -11.99 26.71 14.74
CA LEU A 504 -13.34 26.63 15.32
C LEU A 504 -13.39 25.81 16.62
N VAL A 505 -12.64 24.72 16.71
CA VAL A 505 -12.54 23.89 17.92
C VAL A 505 -12.01 24.67 19.10
N ARG A 506 -11.16 25.68 18.87
CA ARG A 506 -10.55 26.53 19.90
C ARG A 506 -11.31 27.84 20.13
N ALA A 507 -12.39 28.10 19.39
CA ALA A 507 -13.20 29.30 19.56
C ALA A 507 -14.01 29.23 20.87
N HIS A 508 -14.07 30.35 21.60
CA HIS A 508 -14.71 30.46 22.91
C HIS A 508 -16.03 31.25 22.87
N ASP A 509 -16.67 31.30 21.70
CA ASP A 509 -17.92 32.00 21.43
C ASP A 509 -19.17 31.40 22.11
N SER A 510 -19.09 30.16 22.60
CA SER A 510 -20.22 29.43 23.16
C SER A 510 -20.31 29.65 24.69
N PRO A 511 -21.51 29.61 25.30
CA PRO A 511 -21.65 29.83 26.74
C PRO A 511 -20.88 28.81 27.61
N ASP A 512 -20.68 27.59 27.13
CA ASP A 512 -19.91 26.51 27.79
C ASP A 512 -18.44 26.39 27.33
N SER A 513 -17.82 27.50 26.89
CA SER A 513 -16.40 27.57 26.54
C SER A 513 -15.61 28.56 27.42
N PRO A 514 -15.33 28.23 28.70
CA PRO A 514 -14.50 29.09 29.55
C PRO A 514 -13.04 29.07 29.06
N VAL A 515 -12.49 30.25 28.75
CA VAL A 515 -11.12 30.41 28.23
C VAL A 515 -10.07 29.83 29.17
N ASP A 516 -10.29 29.94 30.49
CA ASP A 516 -9.41 29.40 31.54
C ASP A 516 -9.28 27.87 31.53
N SER A 517 -10.16 27.17 30.78
CA SER A 517 -10.07 25.72 30.63
C SER A 517 -9.07 25.25 29.58
N LEU A 518 -8.60 26.15 28.72
CA LEU A 518 -7.53 25.91 27.76
C LEU A 518 -6.17 26.06 28.44
N TYR A 519 -5.19 25.27 28.02
CA TYR A 519 -3.80 25.45 28.46
C TYR A 519 -3.24 26.80 27.99
N GLU A 520 -2.32 27.40 28.75
CA GLU A 520 -1.83 28.78 28.55
C GLU A 520 -1.38 29.10 27.12
N THR A 521 -0.82 28.11 26.42
CA THR A 521 -0.36 28.26 25.02
C THR A 521 -1.49 28.43 24.01
N PHE A 522 -2.71 27.96 24.32
CA PHE A 522 -3.86 27.99 23.43
C PHE A 522 -4.80 29.17 23.69
N ILE A 523 -4.73 29.79 24.88
CA ILE A 523 -5.50 31.00 25.24
C ILE A 523 -5.34 32.12 24.20
N PRO A 524 -4.13 32.56 23.81
CA PRO A 524 -3.97 33.69 22.88
C PRO A 524 -4.42 33.36 21.44
N ARG A 525 -4.57 32.06 21.12
CA ARG A 525 -5.05 31.62 19.79
C ARG A 525 -6.55 31.32 19.78
N SER A 526 -7.26 31.53 20.91
CA SER A 526 -8.71 31.34 21.00
C SER A 526 -9.43 32.64 20.57
N GLU A 527 -10.40 32.52 19.67
CA GLU A 527 -11.16 33.66 19.15
C GLU A 527 -12.53 33.77 19.83
N GLU A 528 -12.91 34.99 20.22
CA GLU A 528 -14.22 35.30 20.83
C GLU A 528 -15.35 35.32 19.79
N HIS A 529 -15.05 35.76 18.57
CA HIS A 529 -16.00 35.82 17.46
C HIS A 529 -15.42 35.21 16.19
N ILE A 530 -16.17 34.27 15.60
CA ILE A 530 -15.77 33.61 14.35
C ILE A 530 -15.93 34.59 13.19
N THR A 531 -14.84 34.85 12.47
CA THR A 531 -14.90 35.65 11.25
C THR A 531 -15.76 34.98 10.16
N THR A 532 -16.50 35.79 9.37
CA THR A 532 -17.33 35.28 8.26
C THR A 532 -16.51 34.46 7.27
N GLY A 533 -15.26 34.87 7.00
CA GLY A 533 -14.36 34.13 6.11
C GLY A 533 -14.04 32.72 6.60
N LEU A 534 -13.82 32.54 7.91
CA LEU A 534 -13.53 31.25 8.51
C LEU A 534 -14.71 30.28 8.37
N ARG A 535 -15.94 30.79 8.51
CA ARG A 535 -17.17 30.01 8.26
C ARG A 535 -17.26 29.52 6.83
N TRP A 536 -16.92 30.36 5.85
CA TRP A 536 -16.86 29.99 4.43
C TRP A 536 -15.76 28.98 4.12
N PHE A 537 -14.58 29.11 4.74
CA PHE A 537 -13.49 28.15 4.56
C PHE A 537 -13.88 26.77 5.11
N TYR A 538 -14.49 26.74 6.29
CA TYR A 538 -14.99 25.51 6.89
C TYR A 538 -16.11 24.88 6.07
N CYS A 539 -17.25 25.57 5.91
CA CYS A 539 -18.42 24.97 5.27
C CYS A 539 -18.23 24.81 3.75
N GLY A 540 -17.60 25.79 3.10
CA GLY A 540 -17.26 25.69 1.67
C GLY A 540 -16.29 24.54 1.41
N GLY A 541 -15.25 24.38 2.24
CA GLY A 541 -14.31 23.26 2.14
C GLY A 541 -14.96 21.89 2.35
N MET A 542 -15.77 21.75 3.41
CA MET A 542 -16.50 20.50 3.71
C MET A 542 -17.52 20.16 2.63
N GLY A 543 -18.25 21.15 2.12
CA GLY A 543 -19.23 20.95 1.07
C GLY A 543 -18.59 20.59 -0.27
N VAL A 544 -17.55 21.31 -0.70
CA VAL A 544 -16.83 21.02 -1.95
C VAL A 544 -16.14 19.67 -1.90
N SER A 545 -15.53 19.30 -0.76
CA SER A 545 -14.89 17.98 -0.63
C SER A 545 -15.92 16.84 -0.76
N LEU A 546 -17.10 16.97 -0.15
CA LEU A 546 -18.19 16.01 -0.31
C LEU A 546 -18.71 15.94 -1.76
N LEU A 547 -18.79 17.08 -2.45
CA LEU A 547 -19.15 17.14 -3.88
C LEU A 547 -18.12 16.44 -4.76
N CYS A 548 -16.83 16.66 -4.52
CA CYS A 548 -15.76 15.99 -5.24
C CYS A 548 -15.79 14.47 -5.02
N MET A 549 -16.08 14.01 -3.80
CA MET A 549 -16.30 12.58 -3.52
C MET A 549 -17.52 12.02 -4.26
N ALA A 550 -18.61 12.78 -4.40
CA ALA A 550 -19.76 12.37 -5.21
C ALA A 550 -19.38 12.18 -6.69
N ILE A 551 -18.55 13.07 -7.23
CA ILE A 551 -18.02 12.97 -8.60
C ILE A 551 -17.12 11.73 -8.73
N LEU A 552 -16.21 11.49 -7.77
CA LEU A 552 -15.37 10.29 -7.73
C LEU A 552 -16.21 9.01 -7.76
N ALA A 553 -17.19 8.90 -6.87
CA ALA A 553 -18.10 7.77 -6.82
C ALA A 553 -18.90 7.60 -8.12
N HIS A 554 -19.27 8.69 -8.79
CA HIS A 554 -19.96 8.64 -10.09
C HIS A 554 -19.07 8.05 -11.20
N THR A 555 -17.77 8.33 -11.19
CA THR A 555 -16.84 7.78 -12.19
C THR A 555 -16.68 6.27 -12.11
N HIS A 556 -16.77 5.69 -10.89
CA HIS A 556 -16.69 4.26 -10.62
C HIS A 556 -17.91 3.46 -11.09
N VAL A 557 -17.71 2.26 -11.64
CA VAL A 557 -18.78 1.31 -11.96
C VAL A 557 -18.86 0.26 -10.86
N HIS A 558 -20.03 0.15 -10.23
CA HIS A 558 -20.29 -0.79 -9.14
C HIS A 558 -21.18 -1.93 -9.64
N LYS A 559 -21.10 -3.11 -9.00
CA LYS A 559 -21.99 -4.23 -9.29
C LYS A 559 -23.42 -3.88 -8.87
N THR A 560 -24.40 -4.22 -9.70
CA THR A 560 -25.82 -4.06 -9.37
C THR A 560 -26.24 -5.18 -8.42
N ILE A 561 -26.60 -4.84 -7.19
CA ILE A 561 -27.13 -5.83 -6.24
C ILE A 561 -28.66 -5.90 -6.45
N PRO A 562 -29.26 -7.09 -6.63
CA PRO A 562 -30.70 -7.21 -6.71
C PRO A 562 -31.35 -6.77 -5.39
N ASN A 563 -32.51 -6.11 -5.47
CA ASN A 563 -33.29 -5.65 -4.31
C ASN A 563 -32.62 -4.59 -3.40
N GLN A 564 -31.75 -3.73 -3.91
CA GLN A 564 -31.24 -2.58 -3.13
C GLN A 564 -32.35 -1.61 -2.71
N ARG A 565 -32.28 -1.09 -1.48
CA ARG A 565 -33.26 -0.10 -0.96
C ARG A 565 -33.20 1.23 -1.69
N LEU A 566 -32.01 1.74 -1.98
CA LEU A 566 -31.82 2.95 -2.77
C LEU A 566 -30.77 2.75 -3.85
N PHE A 567 -31.16 3.02 -5.09
CA PHE A 567 -30.24 3.02 -6.22
C PHE A 567 -29.14 4.06 -6.05
N LYS A 568 -27.93 3.72 -6.50
CA LYS A 568 -26.72 4.55 -6.45
C LYS A 568 -26.98 6.02 -6.85
N ASN A 569 -27.66 6.25 -7.97
CA ASN A 569 -27.89 7.61 -8.48
C ASN A 569 -28.71 8.47 -7.51
N LYS A 570 -29.67 7.87 -6.78
CA LYS A 570 -30.46 8.58 -5.77
C LYS A 570 -29.63 8.89 -4.53
N ARG A 571 -28.76 7.97 -4.09
CA ARG A 571 -27.85 8.20 -2.96
C ARG A 571 -26.86 9.32 -3.26
N LEU A 572 -26.25 9.28 -4.45
CA LEU A 572 -25.36 10.34 -4.92
C LEU A 572 -26.06 11.69 -5.05
N LEU A 573 -27.32 11.72 -5.52
CA LEU A 573 -28.10 12.95 -5.56
C LEU A 573 -28.30 13.53 -4.16
N ILE A 574 -28.64 12.70 -3.16
CA ILE A 574 -28.78 13.15 -1.77
C ILE A 574 -27.44 13.68 -1.23
N ARG A 575 -26.33 13.01 -1.54
CA ARG A 575 -24.97 13.47 -1.20
C ARG A 575 -24.68 14.86 -1.77
N ILE A 576 -25.04 15.10 -3.04
CA ILE A 576 -24.89 16.40 -3.71
C ILE A 576 -25.78 17.47 -3.06
N LEU A 577 -27.05 17.15 -2.77
CA LEU A 577 -27.96 18.10 -2.11
C LEU A 577 -27.48 18.47 -0.70
N ALA A 578 -26.99 17.51 0.07
CA ALA A 578 -26.39 17.77 1.38
C ALA A 578 -25.12 18.62 1.28
N SER A 579 -24.27 18.37 0.28
CA SER A 579 -23.10 19.21 0.00
C SER A 579 -23.50 20.67 -0.28
N ILE A 580 -24.50 20.91 -1.11
CA ILE A 580 -25.01 22.26 -1.40
C ILE A 580 -25.55 22.92 -0.13
N ALA A 581 -26.30 22.18 0.69
CA ALA A 581 -26.80 22.68 1.97
C ALA A 581 -25.67 23.10 2.92
N ILE A 582 -24.59 22.32 3.00
CA ILE A 582 -23.40 22.66 3.78
C ILE A 582 -22.74 23.93 3.23
N ILE A 583 -22.57 24.08 1.91
CA ILE A 583 -21.97 25.29 1.30
C ILE A 583 -22.77 26.56 1.62
N CYS A 584 -24.10 26.46 1.72
CA CYS A 584 -24.97 27.59 2.03
C CYS A 584 -25.07 27.92 3.53
N LEU A 585 -24.59 27.03 4.41
CA LEU A 585 -24.71 27.16 5.86
C LEU A 585 -24.05 28.43 6.46
N PRO A 586 -22.93 28.97 5.94
CA PRO A 586 -22.31 30.20 6.47
C PRO A 586 -23.23 31.43 6.47
N VAL A 587 -24.31 31.42 5.69
CA VAL A 587 -25.30 32.49 5.64
C VAL A 587 -26.17 32.52 6.91
N ALA A 588 -26.36 31.38 7.55
CA ALA A 588 -26.98 31.30 8.86
C ALA A 588 -25.92 31.68 9.90
N HIS A 589 -26.08 32.83 10.57
CA HIS A 589 -25.13 33.28 11.58
C HIS A 589 -25.22 32.42 12.86
N LEU A 590 -24.59 31.24 12.84
CA LEU A 590 -24.57 30.28 13.93
C LEU A 590 -23.28 30.40 14.76
N ASP A 591 -23.36 30.04 16.04
CA ASP A 591 -22.20 29.84 16.91
C ASP A 591 -21.39 28.62 16.47
N SER A 592 -20.12 28.52 16.88
CA SER A 592 -19.20 27.49 16.39
C SER A 592 -19.66 26.09 16.76
N LEU A 593 -20.23 25.90 17.95
CA LEU A 593 -20.77 24.61 18.39
C LEU A 593 -21.95 24.18 17.51
N ASP A 594 -22.90 25.10 17.28
CA ASP A 594 -24.08 24.84 16.46
C ASP A 594 -23.72 24.63 14.99
N LEU A 595 -22.74 25.39 14.48
CA LEU A 595 -22.24 25.26 13.11
C LEU A 595 -21.60 23.89 12.88
N VAL A 596 -20.63 23.52 13.73
CA VAL A 596 -19.95 22.22 13.66
C VAL A 596 -20.94 21.08 13.92
N GLY A 597 -21.88 21.24 14.85
CA GLY A 597 -22.95 20.28 15.13
C GLY A 597 -23.87 20.05 13.93
N THR A 598 -24.30 21.13 13.27
CA THR A 598 -25.17 21.05 12.08
C THR A 598 -24.47 20.38 10.90
N VAL A 599 -23.21 20.74 10.63
CA VAL A 599 -22.41 20.08 9.57
C VAL A 599 -22.22 18.59 9.88
N THR A 600 -21.91 18.24 11.13
CA THR A 600 -21.79 16.84 11.57
C THR A 600 -23.10 16.09 11.38
N GLY A 601 -24.24 16.68 11.78
CA GLY A 601 -25.56 16.08 11.61
C GLY A 601 -25.91 15.81 10.14
N LEU A 602 -25.60 16.74 9.23
CA LEU A 602 -25.78 16.56 7.80
C LEU A 602 -24.89 15.45 7.23
N LEU A 603 -23.63 15.36 7.68
CA LEU A 603 -22.70 14.30 7.25
C LEU A 603 -23.12 12.92 7.78
N VAL A 604 -23.55 12.84 9.04
CA VAL A 604 -24.10 11.60 9.62
C VAL A 604 -25.36 11.19 8.85
N PHE A 605 -26.24 12.13 8.52
CA PHE A 605 -27.41 11.86 7.69
C PHE A 605 -27.03 11.27 6.32
N VAL A 606 -26.04 11.86 5.63
CA VAL A 606 -25.51 11.32 4.37
C VAL A 606 -24.97 9.90 4.56
N LEU A 607 -24.17 9.66 5.60
CA LEU A 607 -23.63 8.33 5.89
C LEU A 607 -24.75 7.32 6.12
N VAL A 608 -25.74 7.65 6.94
CA VAL A 608 -26.89 6.76 7.22
C VAL A 608 -27.67 6.46 5.94
N VAL A 609 -27.91 7.46 5.09
CA VAL A 609 -28.59 7.26 3.79
C VAL A 609 -27.78 6.35 2.87
N GLU A 610 -26.45 6.48 2.83
CA GLU A 610 -25.59 5.62 2.02
C GLU A 610 -25.58 4.17 2.54
N LEU A 611 -25.44 3.98 3.86
CA LEU A 611 -25.44 2.66 4.50
C LEU A 611 -26.79 1.95 4.35
N VAL A 612 -27.89 2.63 4.70
CA VAL A 612 -29.25 2.08 4.55
C VAL A 612 -29.57 1.87 3.07
N GLY A 613 -29.15 2.79 2.19
CA GLY A 613 -29.38 2.68 0.77
C GLY A 613 -28.63 1.53 0.10
N ALA A 614 -27.44 1.19 0.59
CA ALA A 614 -26.66 0.05 0.12
C ALA A 614 -27.22 -1.31 0.57
N SER A 615 -28.04 -1.34 1.63
CA SER A 615 -28.69 -2.56 2.12
C SER A 615 -29.85 -3.03 1.22
N CYS A 616 -30.23 -4.31 1.34
CA CYS A 616 -31.29 -4.93 0.57
C CYS A 616 -32.69 -4.78 1.22
N THR A 617 -33.75 -4.76 0.41
CA THR A 617 -35.14 -4.81 0.87
C THR A 617 -35.47 -6.22 1.37
N GLY A 618 -35.99 -6.33 2.61
CA GLY A 618 -36.30 -7.63 3.24
C GLY A 618 -35.16 -8.27 4.03
N GLU A 619 -34.04 -7.57 4.21
CA GLU A 619 -33.00 -7.88 5.19
C GLU A 619 -32.97 -6.82 6.29
N ASN A 620 -32.78 -7.25 7.53
CA ASN A 620 -32.64 -6.35 8.68
C ASN A 620 -31.30 -5.61 8.57
N VAL A 621 -31.32 -4.28 8.67
CA VAL A 621 -30.12 -3.43 8.51
C VAL A 621 -29.08 -3.70 9.60
N LEU A 622 -29.55 -3.99 10.81
CA LEU A 622 -28.72 -4.10 12.00
C LEU A 622 -28.18 -5.52 12.24
N TRP A 623 -28.87 -6.54 11.74
CA TRP A 623 -28.50 -7.94 11.93
C TRP A 623 -29.04 -8.76 10.78
N ASP A 624 -28.17 -9.46 10.07
CA ASP A 624 -28.62 -10.38 9.05
C ASP A 624 -29.21 -11.64 9.71
N THR A 625 -30.54 -11.69 9.80
CA THR A 625 -31.32 -12.84 10.29
C THR A 625 -31.13 -14.10 9.45
N ARG A 626 -30.59 -13.99 8.22
CA ARG A 626 -30.24 -15.11 7.34
C ARG A 626 -28.75 -15.43 7.37
N CYS A 627 -27.91 -14.56 7.95
CA CYS A 627 -26.51 -14.85 8.21
C CYS A 627 -26.47 -15.93 9.28
N LYS A 628 -26.39 -17.18 8.83
CA LYS A 628 -26.08 -18.33 9.67
C LYS A 628 -24.62 -18.27 10.13
N ARG A 629 -24.13 -17.13 10.63
CA ARG A 629 -22.78 -16.99 11.22
C ARG A 629 -22.62 -17.86 12.47
N SER A 630 -23.72 -18.33 13.07
CA SER A 630 -23.72 -19.39 14.09
C SER A 630 -23.40 -20.78 13.53
N ARG A 631 -23.38 -20.97 12.20
CA ARG A 631 -22.94 -22.18 11.51
C ARG A 631 -21.84 -21.79 10.53
N ALA A 632 -20.61 -21.71 11.03
CA ALA A 632 -19.45 -21.63 10.15
C ALA A 632 -19.47 -22.83 9.21
N ARG A 633 -19.66 -22.58 7.92
CA ARG A 633 -19.73 -23.63 6.90
C ARG A 633 -18.30 -23.96 6.49
N TYR A 634 -17.74 -25.01 7.09
CA TYR A 634 -16.45 -25.54 6.68
C TYR A 634 -16.68 -26.48 5.50
N GLU A 635 -16.25 -26.07 4.32
CA GLU A 635 -16.30 -26.91 3.13
C GLU A 635 -14.99 -27.69 3.05
N ALA A 636 -15.06 -29.00 3.30
CA ALA A 636 -13.98 -29.94 3.03
C ALA A 636 -14.42 -30.88 1.91
N ARG A 637 -13.56 -31.10 0.91
CA ARG A 637 -13.75 -32.17 -0.08
C ARG A 637 -13.17 -33.44 0.53
N CYS A 638 -14.03 -34.35 0.97
CA CYS A 638 -13.62 -35.66 1.47
C CYS A 638 -14.37 -36.75 0.68
N ALA A 639 -13.70 -37.85 0.36
CA ALA A 639 -14.29 -39.02 -0.29
C ALA A 639 -15.10 -39.91 0.68
N VAL A 640 -15.91 -39.30 1.56
CA VAL A 640 -16.74 -40.03 2.54
C VAL A 640 -18.21 -39.84 2.21
N ARG A 641 -19.00 -40.92 2.25
CA ARG A 641 -20.44 -40.84 2.06
C ARG A 641 -21.06 -40.00 3.18
N ARG A 642 -21.95 -39.08 2.81
CA ARG A 642 -22.63 -38.17 3.74
C ARG A 642 -23.27 -38.92 4.92
N GLU A 643 -23.79 -40.12 4.70
CA GLU A 643 -24.39 -40.96 5.73
C GLU A 643 -23.39 -41.45 6.80
N GLU A 644 -22.13 -41.71 6.43
CA GLU A 644 -21.09 -42.14 7.37
C GLU A 644 -20.62 -40.97 8.24
N LEU A 645 -20.51 -39.78 7.66
CA LEU A 645 -20.20 -38.54 8.39
C LEU A 645 -21.33 -38.16 9.36
N GLU A 646 -22.59 -38.22 8.91
CA GLU A 646 -23.75 -37.94 9.78
C GLU A 646 -23.89 -38.98 10.91
N LYS A 647 -23.45 -40.23 10.69
CA LYS A 647 -23.45 -41.28 11.71
C LYS A 647 -22.32 -41.08 12.72
N ALA A 648 -21.10 -40.79 12.26
CA ALA A 648 -19.97 -40.49 13.12
C ALA A 648 -20.21 -39.24 13.97
N GLU A 649 -20.87 -38.21 13.41
CA GLU A 649 -21.29 -37.01 14.14
C GLU A 649 -22.30 -37.34 15.26
N ARG A 650 -23.31 -38.17 14.97
CA ARG A 650 -24.30 -38.61 15.98
C ARG A 650 -23.69 -39.50 17.07
N GLU A 651 -22.69 -40.29 16.72
CA GLU A 651 -21.99 -41.21 17.64
C GLU A 651 -20.82 -40.53 18.37
N GLY A 652 -20.49 -39.28 18.02
CA GLY A 652 -19.40 -38.51 18.63
C GLY A 652 -18.00 -39.06 18.31
N GLN A 653 -17.85 -39.83 17.24
CA GLN A 653 -16.58 -40.40 16.82
C GLN A 653 -15.74 -39.36 16.06
N ILE A 654 -14.48 -39.21 16.48
CA ILE A 654 -13.50 -38.41 15.77
C ILE A 654 -13.09 -39.19 14.52
N VAL A 655 -13.44 -38.67 13.36
CA VAL A 655 -13.12 -39.30 12.08
C VAL A 655 -11.67 -38.99 11.74
N ASP A 656 -10.85 -40.04 11.61
CA ASP A 656 -9.44 -39.89 11.30
C ASP A 656 -9.23 -39.55 9.82
N VAL A 657 -8.73 -38.34 9.58
CA VAL A 657 -8.56 -37.78 8.23
C VAL A 657 -7.48 -38.54 7.45
N GLU A 658 -6.50 -39.13 8.16
CA GLU A 658 -5.42 -39.91 7.55
C GLU A 658 -5.95 -41.27 7.02
N GLU A 659 -6.92 -41.90 7.71
CA GLU A 659 -7.52 -43.15 7.27
C GLU A 659 -8.46 -42.96 6.06
N ILE A 660 -9.14 -41.80 5.98
CA ILE A 660 -9.95 -41.43 4.82
C ILE A 660 -9.06 -41.18 3.60
N ALA A 661 -7.98 -40.42 3.76
CA ALA A 661 -7.03 -40.13 2.68
C ALA A 661 -6.37 -41.41 2.14
N ALA A 662 -6.14 -42.42 3.00
CA ALA A 662 -5.60 -43.72 2.59
C ALA A 662 -6.57 -44.56 1.73
N ARG A 663 -7.89 -44.30 1.78
CA ARG A 663 -8.92 -45.01 0.99
C ARG A 663 -9.14 -44.41 -0.41
N GLU A 664 -8.56 -43.25 -0.71
CA GLU A 664 -8.76 -42.51 -1.97
C GLU A 664 -7.97 -43.11 -3.15
N LYS A 665 -8.42 -44.25 -3.67
CA LYS A 665 -7.90 -44.76 -4.96
C LYS A 665 -8.79 -44.58 -6.18
N GLU A 666 -10.08 -44.22 -6.08
CA GLU A 666 -10.88 -43.86 -7.27
C GLU A 666 -12.28 -43.32 -6.88
N GLU A 667 -12.71 -42.23 -7.53
CA GLU A 667 -14.07 -41.62 -7.62
C GLU A 667 -14.48 -40.39 -6.76
N LYS A 668 -15.46 -39.65 -7.30
CA LYS A 668 -15.75 -38.20 -7.17
C LYS A 668 -16.43 -37.78 -5.85
N GLY A 669 -15.94 -36.68 -5.27
CA GLY A 669 -16.35 -36.12 -3.97
C GLY A 669 -17.76 -35.51 -3.87
N VAL A 670 -18.27 -35.44 -2.64
CA VAL A 670 -19.60 -34.92 -2.27
C VAL A 670 -19.47 -33.85 -1.18
N VAL A 671 -20.37 -32.85 -1.18
CA VAL A 671 -20.42 -31.72 -0.23
C VAL A 671 -21.28 -32.08 0.98
N GLY A 672 -20.68 -32.10 2.17
CA GLY A 672 -21.38 -32.22 3.46
C GLY A 672 -21.74 -30.85 4.06
N THR A 673 -22.86 -30.78 4.79
CA THR A 673 -23.31 -29.60 5.54
C THR A 673 -23.46 -29.95 7.01
N VAL A 674 -22.79 -29.22 7.91
CA VAL A 674 -23.04 -29.23 9.36
C VAL A 674 -23.96 -28.05 9.71
#